data_AF-A0A8H4QXN9-F1
#
_entry.id   AF-A0A8H4QXN9-F1
#
_cell.length_a   1.000
_cell.length_b   1.000
_cell.length_c   1.000
_cell.angle_alpha   90.00
_cell.angle_beta   90.00
_cell.angle_gamma   90.00
#
_symmetry.space_group_name_H-M   'P 1'
#
loop_
_entity.id
_entity.type
_entity.pdbx_description
1 polymer ?
#
loop_
_entity_poly.entity_id
_entity_poly.type
_entity_poly.pdbx_seq_one_letter_code
_entity_poly.pdbx_strand_id
1 'polypeptide(L)'
;MNLSNYSHLIVDLGNVLFTWSPETKTSISRSTFHSILNTQTWNEYECGHLSETQCYAEIAETFSLDTTEIQQAFKDTRNSLQPNSELFTELKALKSAAGRKLQLVAFSNISAPDWDSLSNKSTDWDVFDNIITSHSIRQRKPNIKVYIKMFEQAGIEAAGSAIFVDDKLENVISARSLGVTGIVFDNTENVIRRLRNLLGNPLERANEFLKKNVGNLESMTDGGVIIQDNFSQLMILDITGDPSLVHLEAPSPGKELQTWNYFRGNPILTTDTFPDDFDTTSLALLTTAVSDNAANNIMNEMLKYKSVDGITQSYFDHSRPRVDSVICCNVLRLFYRYHRGHEVQETFQWVESVLIQRAYLEGTKYYTAAESFLYWLAKFVEENASVSGIEDRFREPLKARLSERVNMPGNTMSVSLRARACQMMKIDASADVKQLLEMQESDESWRAGWWCKFGSKSIDIENPGLVTALAVKVITIHFEGTSRREAATPEFDKQRWILKYRWGGLRKLFRLMWLCNGATTEVLILPYAPGPRRTWRSLSTCPQFAILKKLHADNSTAPIIGYPGDSLVTNFELDVESGNWTDTWRFMPNNTGLNPQRYSNGGVVDLGFPDQENLWMASFGIILEQNGTWDFGPQTWTDITITANSTDATWCTSPQIGSDTFNYTMSEPQGNVTANGTSTCYIAKLTFQYPEPSTDDADSSDDSPDNSNDTDSSDDSSDADSSDYVDSSDDYAY
;
A
#
# COMPACT_ATOMS: atom_id res chain seq x y z
N MET A 1 -17.62 3.58 -0.12
CA MET A 1 -16.78 2.37 0.09
C MET A 1 -16.18 2.51 1.48
N ASN A 2 -16.37 1.54 2.37
CA ASN A 2 -15.72 1.58 3.67
C ASN A 2 -14.28 1.08 3.47
N LEU A 3 -13.30 1.99 3.48
CA LEU A 3 -11.90 1.68 3.16
C LEU A 3 -11.10 1.18 4.37
N SER A 4 -11.65 1.28 5.59
CA SER A 4 -10.95 0.88 6.81
C SER A 4 -11.29 -0.56 7.22
N ASN A 5 -10.25 -1.41 7.29
CA ASN A 5 -10.31 -2.75 7.87
C ASN A 5 -10.12 -2.74 9.40
N TYR A 6 -10.08 -1.56 10.01
CA TYR A 6 -9.86 -1.40 11.45
C TYR A 6 -11.18 -1.44 12.21
N SER A 7 -11.23 -2.30 13.21
CA SER A 7 -12.36 -2.46 14.13
C SER A 7 -12.04 -1.98 15.54
N HIS A 8 -10.76 -1.76 15.86
CA HIS A 8 -10.33 -1.36 17.20
C HIS A 8 -9.32 -0.22 17.15
N LEU A 9 -9.49 0.76 18.04
CA LEU A 9 -8.52 1.80 18.32
C LEU A 9 -8.16 1.75 19.81
N ILE A 10 -6.89 1.41 20.07
CA ILE A 10 -6.31 1.27 21.40
C ILE A 10 -5.47 2.50 21.69
N VAL A 11 -5.68 3.14 22.83
CA VAL A 11 -5.04 4.42 23.18
C VAL A 11 -4.45 4.33 24.58
N ASP A 12 -3.20 4.74 24.75
CA ASP A 12 -2.61 4.92 26.08
C ASP A 12 -3.24 6.10 26.83
N LEU A 13 -3.13 6.10 28.15
CA LEU A 13 -3.62 7.20 28.98
C LEU A 13 -2.56 8.27 29.24
N GLY A 14 -1.35 7.89 29.65
CA GLY A 14 -0.33 8.83 30.12
C GLY A 14 0.37 9.54 28.97
N ASN A 15 0.51 10.86 29.05
CA ASN A 15 1.07 11.73 28.01
C ASN A 15 0.36 11.69 26.63
N VAL A 16 -0.68 10.87 26.47
CA VAL A 16 -1.52 10.78 25.28
C VAL A 16 -2.88 11.42 25.55
N LEU A 17 -3.68 10.81 26.44
CA LEU A 17 -5.00 11.32 26.84
C LEU A 17 -4.96 12.23 28.07
N PHE A 18 -3.93 12.09 28.90
CA PHE A 18 -3.73 12.90 30.08
C PHE A 18 -2.29 13.36 30.18
N THR A 19 -2.10 14.67 30.33
CA THR A 19 -0.78 15.27 30.54
C THR A 19 -0.72 15.94 31.91
N TRP A 20 0.50 16.11 32.39
CA TRP A 20 0.80 16.72 33.67
C TRP A 20 0.77 18.24 33.51
N SER A 21 0.25 18.97 34.49
CA SER A 21 0.40 20.43 34.49
C SER A 21 1.89 20.80 34.45
N PRO A 22 2.31 21.75 33.61
CA PRO A 22 3.69 22.25 33.62
C PRO A 22 4.06 22.92 34.95
N GLU A 23 3.08 23.34 35.74
CA GLU A 23 3.26 23.93 37.07
C GLU A 23 3.04 22.87 38.16
N THR A 24 4.12 22.26 38.65
CA THR A 24 4.08 21.35 39.80
C THR A 24 4.73 21.99 41.02
N LYS A 25 4.11 21.86 42.20
CA LYS A 25 4.65 22.34 43.48
C LYS A 25 5.53 21.30 44.20
N THR A 26 5.89 20.21 43.52
CA THR A 26 6.67 19.13 44.12
C THR A 26 8.10 19.57 44.41
N SER A 27 8.65 19.07 45.52
CA SER A 27 10.06 19.25 45.88
C SER A 27 10.99 18.27 45.16
N ILE A 28 10.46 17.20 44.55
CA ILE A 28 11.22 16.26 43.74
C ILE A 28 11.44 16.83 42.34
N SER A 29 12.68 16.85 41.87
CA SER A 29 13.03 17.33 40.53
C SER A 29 12.39 16.48 39.43
N ARG A 30 12.14 17.06 38.25
CA ARG A 30 11.61 16.34 37.08
C ARG A 30 12.48 15.14 36.67
N SER A 31 13.80 15.28 36.74
CA SER A 31 14.75 14.20 36.38
C SER A 31 14.70 13.05 37.37
N THR A 32 14.64 13.33 38.68
CA THR A 32 14.48 12.30 39.72
C THR A 32 13.14 11.61 39.56
N PHE A 33 12.06 12.36 39.34
CA PHE A 33 10.74 11.79 39.11
C PHE A 33 10.72 10.84 37.89
N HIS A 34 11.32 11.26 36.77
CA HIS A 34 11.46 10.40 35.59
C HIS A 34 12.31 9.16 35.88
N SER A 35 13.36 9.28 36.70
CA SER A 35 14.18 8.13 37.10
C SER A 35 13.39 7.14 37.96
N ILE A 36 12.54 7.62 38.87
CA ILE A 36 11.65 6.79 39.69
C ILE A 36 10.71 5.97 38.80
N LEU A 37 10.04 6.60 37.82
CA LEU A 37 9.09 5.93 36.92
C LEU A 37 9.71 4.81 36.06
N ASN A 38 11.04 4.81 35.91
CA ASN A 38 11.77 3.81 35.13
C ASN A 38 12.37 2.68 36.00
N THR A 39 12.11 2.68 37.31
CA THR A 39 12.63 1.63 38.21
C THR A 39 11.81 0.34 38.16
N GLN A 40 12.44 -0.79 38.52
CA GLN A 40 11.73 -2.05 38.68
C GLN A 40 10.67 -1.97 39.78
N THR A 41 10.95 -1.30 40.91
CA THR A 41 9.98 -1.07 41.98
C THR A 41 8.72 -0.39 41.46
N TRP A 42 8.85 0.67 40.64
CA TRP A 42 7.70 1.33 40.01
C TRP A 42 6.95 0.39 39.04
N ASN A 43 7.67 -0.38 38.23
CA ASN A 43 7.08 -1.36 37.32
C ASN A 43 6.23 -2.42 38.05
N GLU A 44 6.71 -2.93 39.19
CA GLU A 44 6.00 -3.90 40.03
C GLU A 44 4.76 -3.28 40.71
N TYR A 45 4.85 -2.01 41.11
CA TYR A 45 3.73 -1.22 41.61
C TYR A 45 2.64 -1.00 40.55
N GLU A 46 3.02 -0.63 39.33
CA GLU A 46 2.09 -0.54 38.18
C GLU A 46 1.42 -1.88 37.87
N CYS A 47 2.10 -3.00 38.07
CA CYS A 47 1.53 -4.35 37.91
C CYS A 47 0.71 -4.80 39.14
N GLY A 48 0.66 -4.00 40.20
CA GLY A 48 -0.03 -4.32 41.46
C GLY A 48 0.66 -5.37 42.32
N HIS A 49 1.90 -5.77 42.01
CA HIS A 49 2.69 -6.71 42.81
C HIS A 49 3.24 -6.08 44.10
N LEU A 50 3.37 -4.75 44.13
CA LEU A 50 3.67 -3.97 45.33
C LEU A 50 2.48 -3.10 45.72
N SER A 51 2.27 -2.92 47.02
CA SER A 51 1.39 -1.87 47.53
C SER A 51 2.04 -0.49 47.41
N GLU A 52 1.25 0.57 47.44
CA GLU A 52 1.75 1.96 47.40
C GLU A 52 2.76 2.24 48.52
N THR A 53 2.46 1.78 49.75
CA THR A 53 3.36 1.95 50.90
C THR A 53 4.71 1.25 50.71
N GLN A 54 4.70 0.03 50.16
CA GLN A 54 5.94 -0.71 49.88
C GLN A 54 6.75 -0.04 48.77
N CYS A 55 6.08 0.33 47.67
CA CYS A 55 6.69 1.03 46.53
C CYS A 55 7.40 2.30 46.98
N TYR A 56 6.71 3.19 47.73
CA TYR A 56 7.32 4.43 48.19
C TYR A 56 8.43 4.23 49.22
N ALA A 57 8.37 3.19 50.06
CA ALA A 57 9.46 2.87 50.98
C ALA A 57 10.72 2.41 50.24
N GLU A 58 10.58 1.52 49.25
CA GLU A 58 11.71 1.04 48.42
C GLU A 58 12.31 2.17 47.56
N ILE A 59 11.47 3.05 47.01
CA ILE A 59 11.92 4.22 46.25
C ILE A 59 12.64 5.21 47.18
N ALA A 60 12.10 5.47 48.37
CA ALA A 60 12.73 6.34 49.37
C ALA A 60 14.14 5.87 49.70
N GLU A 61 14.31 4.57 49.93
CA GLU A 61 15.62 3.96 50.15
C GLU A 61 16.54 4.08 48.93
N THR A 62 16.05 3.73 47.73
CA THR A 62 16.84 3.73 46.49
C THR A 62 17.35 5.13 46.11
N PHE A 63 16.52 6.15 46.26
CA PHE A 63 16.85 7.53 45.87
C PHE A 63 17.32 8.40 47.05
N SER A 64 17.42 7.83 48.26
CA SER A 64 17.76 8.57 49.49
C SER A 64 16.86 9.78 49.74
N LEU A 65 15.56 9.59 49.50
CA LEU A 65 14.52 10.61 49.69
C LEU A 65 13.64 10.27 50.90
N ASP A 66 12.94 11.27 51.43
CA ASP A 66 11.94 11.02 52.46
C ASP A 66 10.66 10.42 51.86
N THR A 67 10.10 9.37 52.48
CA THR A 67 8.89 8.72 51.98
C THR A 67 7.69 9.68 51.93
N THR A 68 7.59 10.63 52.86
CA THR A 68 6.52 11.65 52.86
C THR A 68 6.67 12.64 51.71
N GLU A 69 7.92 12.92 51.30
CA GLU A 69 8.22 13.74 50.14
C GLU A 69 7.75 13.07 48.84
N ILE A 70 8.05 11.78 48.68
CA ILE A 70 7.58 10.96 47.53
C ILE A 70 6.05 10.90 47.51
N GLN A 71 5.41 10.62 48.64
CA GLN A 71 3.95 10.59 48.76
C GLN A 71 3.31 11.91 48.34
N GLN A 72 3.86 13.03 48.81
CA GLN A 72 3.35 14.35 48.48
C GLN A 72 3.58 14.68 47.00
N ALA A 73 4.75 14.34 46.44
CA ALA A 73 5.05 14.50 45.02
C ALA A 73 4.04 13.77 44.12
N PHE A 74 3.82 12.47 44.34
CA PHE A 74 2.87 11.68 43.54
C PHE A 74 1.40 12.10 43.76
N LYS A 75 1.05 12.59 44.96
CA LYS A 75 -0.26 13.20 45.22
C LYS A 75 -0.47 14.48 44.40
N ASP A 76 0.51 15.39 44.40
CA ASP A 76 0.43 16.64 43.65
C ASP A 76 0.39 16.39 42.13
N THR A 77 1.18 15.43 41.68
CA THR A 77 1.14 14.84 40.35
C THR A 77 -0.27 14.40 39.93
N ARG A 78 -0.95 13.56 40.73
CA ARG A 78 -2.31 13.07 40.43
C ARG A 78 -3.28 14.24 40.28
N ASN A 79 -3.17 15.23 41.17
CA ASN A 79 -4.00 16.42 41.13
C ASN A 79 -3.75 17.25 39.87
N SER A 80 -2.51 17.28 39.38
CA SER A 80 -2.10 18.08 38.21
C SER A 80 -2.53 17.53 36.85
N LEU A 81 -2.93 16.25 36.75
CA LEU A 81 -3.32 15.63 35.48
C LEU A 81 -4.49 16.36 34.82
N GLN A 82 -4.31 16.75 33.56
CA GLN A 82 -5.29 17.41 32.70
C GLN A 82 -5.65 16.51 31.50
N PRO A 83 -6.94 16.41 31.13
CA PRO A 83 -7.35 15.65 29.96
C PRO A 83 -7.03 16.41 28.67
N ASN A 84 -6.60 15.67 27.65
CA ASN A 84 -6.49 16.14 26.28
C ASN A 84 -7.90 16.24 25.65
N SER A 85 -8.57 17.36 25.91
CA SER A 85 -9.98 17.56 25.54
C SER A 85 -10.21 17.48 24.02
N GLU A 86 -9.21 17.88 23.23
CA GLU A 86 -9.24 17.80 21.77
C GLU A 86 -9.23 16.34 21.30
N LEU A 87 -8.29 15.52 21.78
CA LEU A 87 -8.22 14.10 21.43
C LEU A 87 -9.48 13.34 21.90
N PHE A 88 -9.99 13.63 23.11
CA PHE A 88 -11.26 13.05 23.57
C PHE A 88 -12.43 13.39 22.66
N THR A 89 -12.51 14.64 22.18
CA THR A 89 -13.55 15.07 21.25
C THR A 89 -13.44 14.30 19.93
N GLU A 90 -12.23 14.13 19.41
CA GLU A 90 -12.01 13.36 18.19
C GLU A 90 -12.36 11.88 18.35
N LEU A 91 -11.94 11.23 19.44
CA LEU A 91 -12.26 9.82 19.70
C LEU A 91 -13.79 9.59 19.70
N LYS A 92 -14.55 10.50 20.31
CA LYS A 92 -16.02 10.46 20.27
C LYS A 92 -16.57 10.64 18.87
N ALA A 93 -16.01 11.57 18.09
CA ALA A 93 -16.42 11.81 16.71
C ALA A 93 -16.16 10.57 15.83
N LEU A 94 -14.96 9.96 15.93
CA LEU A 94 -14.58 8.75 15.21
C LEU A 94 -15.48 7.56 15.57
N LYS A 95 -15.72 7.34 16.86
CA LYS A 95 -16.63 6.28 17.34
C LYS A 95 -18.06 6.51 16.85
N SER A 96 -18.53 7.77 16.87
CA SER A 96 -19.87 8.12 16.39
C SER A 96 -20.02 7.90 14.88
N ALA A 97 -19.02 8.29 14.10
CA ALA A 97 -19.01 8.15 12.64
C ALA A 97 -18.95 6.67 12.20
N ALA A 98 -18.15 5.85 12.88
CA ALA A 98 -18.05 4.41 12.60
C ALA A 98 -19.22 3.60 13.19
N GLY A 99 -19.92 4.14 14.19
CA GLY A 99 -20.93 3.43 14.96
C GLY A 99 -20.33 2.24 15.72
N ARG A 100 -21.10 1.15 15.86
CA ARG A 100 -20.65 -0.08 16.56
C ARG A 100 -19.52 -0.85 15.86
N LYS A 101 -19.01 -0.36 14.73
CA LYS A 101 -17.93 -1.01 13.98
C LYS A 101 -16.54 -0.71 14.55
N LEU A 102 -16.40 0.40 15.28
CA LEU A 102 -15.16 0.78 15.93
C LEU A 102 -15.31 0.67 17.44
N GLN A 103 -14.49 -0.16 18.06
CA GLN A 103 -14.35 -0.26 19.50
C GLN A 103 -13.14 0.55 19.98
N LEU A 104 -13.33 1.31 21.05
CA LEU A 104 -12.26 2.08 21.69
C LEU A 104 -11.80 1.38 22.96
N VAL A 105 -10.47 1.20 23.06
CA VAL A 105 -9.83 0.54 24.19
C VAL A 105 -8.82 1.48 24.83
N ALA A 106 -8.97 1.76 26.12
CA ALA A 106 -7.89 2.40 26.88
C ALA A 106 -6.93 1.32 27.40
N PHE A 107 -5.63 1.45 27.14
CA PHE A 107 -4.64 0.45 27.54
C PHE A 107 -3.40 1.11 28.16
N SER A 108 -3.26 1.05 29.48
CA SER A 108 -2.25 1.83 30.20
C SER A 108 -1.50 1.07 31.27
N ASN A 109 -0.21 1.41 31.40
CA ASN A 109 0.59 1.08 32.57
C ASN A 109 0.22 2.07 33.68
N ILE A 110 -0.58 1.61 34.65
CA ILE A 110 -1.08 2.42 35.75
C ILE A 110 -1.36 1.53 36.96
N SER A 111 -1.00 2.00 38.15
CA SER A 111 -1.28 1.30 39.41
C SER A 111 -2.76 1.43 39.81
N ALA A 112 -3.25 0.59 40.73
CA ALA A 112 -4.62 0.69 41.21
C ALA A 112 -4.94 2.05 41.89
N PRO A 113 -4.10 2.58 42.81
CA PRO A 113 -4.37 3.90 43.41
C PRO A 113 -4.36 5.05 42.40
N ASP A 114 -3.47 5.00 41.41
CA ASP A 114 -3.41 6.03 40.35
C ASP A 114 -4.64 5.95 39.44
N TRP A 115 -5.08 4.73 39.09
CA TRP A 115 -6.31 4.52 38.32
C TRP A 115 -7.55 4.98 39.09
N ASP A 116 -7.66 4.67 40.39
CA ASP A 116 -8.75 5.13 41.23
C ASP A 116 -8.78 6.66 41.29
N SER A 117 -7.62 7.31 41.39
CA SER A 117 -7.54 8.77 41.37
C SER A 117 -7.92 9.36 40.01
N LEU A 118 -7.54 8.72 38.91
CA LEU A 118 -7.78 9.19 37.55
C LEU A 118 -9.23 8.99 37.11
N SER A 119 -9.80 7.82 37.38
CA SER A 119 -11.18 7.44 37.02
C SER A 119 -12.22 8.30 37.73
N ASN A 120 -11.91 8.82 38.93
CA ASN A 120 -12.76 9.75 39.67
C ASN A 120 -12.74 11.19 39.16
N LYS A 121 -11.85 11.56 38.22
CA LYS A 121 -11.89 12.88 37.58
C LYS A 121 -13.08 12.96 36.63
N SER A 122 -13.63 14.17 36.45
CA SER A 122 -14.72 14.46 35.51
C SER A 122 -14.22 14.30 34.06
N THR A 123 -14.15 13.08 33.56
CA THR A 123 -13.83 12.72 32.18
C THR A 123 -14.84 11.71 31.68
N ASP A 124 -15.15 11.78 30.39
CA ASP A 124 -16.14 10.91 29.76
C ASP A 124 -15.51 9.54 29.43
N TRP A 125 -15.40 8.70 30.46
CA TRP A 125 -14.86 7.34 30.33
C TRP A 125 -15.77 6.41 29.51
N ASP A 126 -17.05 6.74 29.36
CA ASP A 126 -18.03 5.97 28.58
C ASP A 126 -17.72 5.96 27.08
N VAL A 127 -16.77 6.79 26.63
CA VAL A 127 -16.22 6.71 25.27
C VAL A 127 -15.52 5.37 25.00
N PHE A 128 -14.94 4.73 26.01
CA PHE A 128 -14.22 3.45 25.87
C PHE A 128 -15.15 2.26 26.08
N ASP A 129 -15.03 1.26 25.20
CA ASP A 129 -15.72 -0.03 25.34
C ASP A 129 -14.99 -0.94 26.33
N ASN A 130 -13.66 -0.80 26.42
CA ASN A 130 -12.82 -1.52 27.38
C ASN A 130 -11.76 -0.58 27.96
N ILE A 131 -11.48 -0.74 29.25
CA ILE A 131 -10.37 -0.07 29.93
C ILE A 131 -9.51 -1.14 30.59
N ILE A 132 -8.27 -1.26 30.14
CA ILE A 132 -7.36 -2.33 30.50
C ILE A 132 -6.12 -1.68 31.13
N THR A 133 -5.87 -1.98 32.40
CA THR A 133 -4.81 -1.38 33.20
C THR A 133 -3.77 -2.44 33.59
N SER A 134 -2.49 -2.06 33.68
CA SER A 134 -1.44 -3.01 34.09
C SER A 134 -1.68 -3.66 35.45
N HIS A 135 -2.28 -2.93 36.40
CA HIS A 135 -2.57 -3.46 37.73
C HIS A 135 -3.63 -4.57 37.71
N SER A 136 -4.62 -4.47 36.82
CA SER A 136 -5.71 -5.45 36.75
C SER A 136 -5.27 -6.74 36.06
N ILE A 137 -4.39 -6.64 35.06
CA ILE A 137 -3.86 -7.78 34.29
C ILE A 137 -2.55 -8.35 34.84
N ARG A 138 -1.96 -7.69 35.86
CA ARG A 138 -0.69 -8.05 36.52
C ARG A 138 0.52 -8.09 35.59
N GLN A 139 0.47 -7.34 34.50
CA GLN A 139 1.49 -7.26 33.45
C GLN A 139 1.49 -5.88 32.83
N ARG A 140 2.61 -5.45 32.25
CA ARG A 140 2.76 -4.10 31.69
C ARG A 140 3.38 -4.11 30.30
N LYS A 141 3.09 -3.06 29.53
CA LYS A 141 3.83 -2.73 28.31
C LYS A 141 5.29 -2.42 28.67
N PRO A 142 6.29 -2.77 27.83
CA PRO A 142 6.18 -3.29 26.46
C PRO A 142 6.15 -4.83 26.35
N ASN A 143 5.89 -5.58 27.42
CA ASN A 143 5.95 -7.06 27.34
C ASN A 143 4.92 -7.63 26.36
N ILE A 144 5.35 -8.39 25.36
CA ILE A 144 4.46 -8.95 24.30
C ILE A 144 3.23 -9.68 24.86
N LYS A 145 3.37 -10.43 25.96
CA LYS A 145 2.27 -11.16 26.60
C LYS A 145 1.12 -10.25 27.07
N VAL A 146 1.40 -8.99 27.40
CA VAL A 146 0.37 -8.05 27.86
C VAL A 146 -0.58 -7.65 26.72
N TYR A 147 -0.07 -7.53 25.49
CA TYR A 147 -0.87 -7.20 24.31
C TYR A 147 -1.79 -8.36 23.93
N ILE A 148 -1.30 -9.61 24.00
CA ILE A 148 -2.11 -10.81 23.73
C ILE A 148 -3.28 -10.89 24.71
N LYS A 149 -3.02 -10.72 26.02
CA LYS A 149 -4.10 -10.66 27.02
C LYS A 149 -5.08 -9.51 26.80
N MET A 150 -4.56 -8.35 26.39
CA MET A 150 -5.39 -7.19 26.06
C MET A 150 -6.29 -7.49 24.87
N PHE A 151 -5.78 -8.15 23.82
CA PHE A 151 -6.59 -8.60 22.68
C PHE A 151 -7.70 -9.57 23.10
N GLU A 152 -7.38 -10.55 23.95
CA GLU A 152 -8.37 -11.49 24.50
C GLU A 152 -9.49 -10.77 25.27
N GLN A 153 -9.15 -9.81 26.13
CA GLN A 153 -10.13 -9.04 26.91
C GLN A 153 -10.95 -8.09 26.04
N ALA A 154 -10.33 -7.47 25.03
CA ALA A 154 -10.98 -6.54 24.13
C ALA A 154 -11.76 -7.23 22.99
N GLY A 155 -11.62 -8.54 22.79
CA GLY A 155 -12.27 -9.26 21.69
C GLY A 155 -11.59 -9.04 20.32
N ILE A 156 -10.30 -8.75 20.30
CA ILE A 156 -9.52 -8.56 19.07
C ILE A 156 -9.07 -9.92 18.52
N GLU A 157 -9.74 -10.41 17.49
CA GLU A 157 -9.41 -11.68 16.85
C GLU A 157 -8.21 -11.59 15.89
N ALA A 158 -8.05 -10.44 15.23
CA ALA A 158 -6.98 -10.19 14.26
C ALA A 158 -6.23 -8.91 14.64
N ALA A 159 -4.97 -9.03 15.04
CA ALA A 159 -4.16 -7.86 15.43
C ALA A 159 -4.07 -6.78 14.32
N GLY A 160 -4.09 -7.20 13.05
CA GLY A 160 -4.11 -6.30 11.89
C GLY A 160 -5.38 -5.44 11.76
N SER A 161 -6.44 -5.72 12.51
CA SER A 161 -7.65 -4.88 12.56
C SER A 161 -7.60 -3.84 13.68
N ALA A 162 -6.47 -3.67 14.35
CA ALA A 162 -6.29 -2.72 15.45
C ALA A 162 -5.30 -1.60 15.11
N ILE A 163 -5.59 -0.41 15.64
CA ILE A 163 -4.67 0.73 15.69
C ILE A 163 -4.23 0.91 17.14
N PHE A 164 -2.96 1.18 17.39
CA PHE A 164 -2.43 1.45 18.73
C PHE A 164 -1.70 2.78 18.79
N VAL A 165 -2.10 3.66 19.71
CA VAL A 165 -1.50 4.98 19.96
C VAL A 165 -0.86 5.01 21.34
N ASP A 166 0.43 5.32 21.40
CA ASP A 166 1.21 5.39 22.64
C ASP A 166 2.38 6.37 22.47
N ASP A 167 2.78 7.08 23.53
CA ASP A 167 3.90 8.04 23.50
C ASP A 167 5.27 7.35 23.44
N LYS A 168 5.36 6.11 23.92
CA LYS A 168 6.62 5.37 23.99
C LYS A 168 6.85 4.48 22.77
N LEU A 169 7.96 4.72 22.08
CA LEU A 169 8.33 3.96 20.87
C LEU A 169 8.44 2.45 21.16
N GLU A 170 8.98 2.04 22.31
CA GLU A 170 9.11 0.63 22.69
C GLU A 170 7.75 -0.08 22.84
N ASN A 171 6.72 0.64 23.29
CA ASN A 171 5.36 0.12 23.37
C ASN A 171 4.77 -0.03 21.95
N VAL A 172 4.99 0.97 21.09
CA VAL A 172 4.51 0.94 19.71
C VAL A 172 5.20 -0.15 18.89
N ILE A 173 6.50 -0.36 19.05
CA ILE A 173 7.26 -1.44 18.40
C ILE A 173 6.69 -2.80 18.80
N SER A 174 6.41 -2.99 20.09
CA SER A 174 5.86 -4.25 20.60
C SER A 174 4.49 -4.56 19.99
N ALA A 175 3.60 -3.55 19.88
CA ALA A 175 2.32 -3.71 19.18
C ALA A 175 2.50 -4.00 17.69
N ARG A 176 3.38 -3.26 16.99
CA ARG A 176 3.67 -3.47 15.57
C ARG A 176 4.23 -4.86 15.28
N SER A 177 5.05 -5.42 16.18
CA SER A 177 5.59 -6.78 16.05
C SER A 177 4.51 -7.87 16.01
N LEU A 178 3.30 -7.55 16.49
CA LEU A 178 2.12 -8.42 16.46
C LEU A 178 1.20 -8.15 15.26
N GLY A 179 1.56 -7.22 14.37
CA GLY A 179 0.78 -6.85 13.19
C GLY A 179 -0.20 -5.69 13.41
N VAL A 180 -0.17 -5.02 14.56
CA VAL A 180 -1.00 -3.84 14.84
C VAL A 180 -0.47 -2.60 14.11
N THR A 181 -1.36 -1.75 13.62
CA THR A 181 -0.97 -0.43 13.09
C THR A 181 -0.62 0.51 14.24
N GLY A 182 0.68 0.65 14.52
CA GLY A 182 1.17 1.50 15.61
C GLY A 182 1.41 2.96 15.20
N ILE A 183 0.97 3.89 16.04
CA ILE A 183 1.18 5.34 15.96
C ILE A 183 1.94 5.77 17.22
N VAL A 184 3.12 6.36 17.05
CA VAL A 184 3.80 7.04 18.16
C VAL A 184 3.11 8.38 18.33
N PHE A 185 2.65 8.68 19.55
CA PHE A 185 2.05 9.96 19.88
C PHE A 185 3.15 11.01 20.00
N ASP A 186 3.15 11.97 19.08
CA ASP A 186 4.04 13.12 19.07
C ASP A 186 3.30 14.40 19.48
N ASN A 187 2.18 14.69 18.82
CA ASN A 187 1.27 15.76 19.14
C ASN A 187 -0.17 15.41 18.75
N THR A 188 -1.13 16.11 19.35
CA THR A 188 -2.57 15.86 19.14
C THR A 188 -2.98 16.00 17.68
N GLU A 189 -2.54 17.07 17.00
CA GLU A 189 -2.94 17.37 15.62
C GLU A 189 -2.52 16.25 14.65
N ASN A 190 -1.26 15.82 14.71
CA ASN A 190 -0.74 14.77 13.85
C ASN A 190 -1.42 13.42 14.11
N VAL A 191 -1.65 13.06 15.37
CA VAL A 191 -2.35 11.80 15.70
C VAL A 191 -3.79 11.84 15.20
N ILE A 192 -4.52 12.95 15.40
CA ILE A 192 -5.88 13.13 14.87
C ILE A 192 -5.88 12.97 13.34
N ARG A 193 -4.97 13.64 12.64
CA ARG A 193 -4.81 13.53 11.19
C ARG A 193 -4.61 12.07 10.76
N ARG A 194 -3.67 11.36 11.39
CA ARG A 194 -3.37 9.95 11.07
C ARG A 194 -4.56 9.02 11.36
N LEU A 195 -5.28 9.23 12.46
CA LEU A 195 -6.48 8.47 12.78
C LEU A 195 -7.58 8.70 11.74
N ARG A 196 -7.82 9.95 11.33
CA ARG A 196 -8.77 10.27 10.26
C ARG A 196 -8.38 9.64 8.92
N ASN A 197 -7.08 9.59 8.59
CA ASN A 197 -6.60 8.97 7.36
C ASN A 197 -6.77 7.44 7.37
N LEU A 198 -6.61 6.79 8.53
CA LEU A 198 -6.79 5.34 8.67
C LEU A 198 -8.25 4.90 8.78
N LEU A 199 -9.10 5.71 9.40
CA LEU A 199 -10.47 5.34 9.74
C LEU A 199 -11.52 5.96 8.80
N GLY A 200 -11.24 7.13 8.24
CA GLY A 200 -12.16 7.89 7.39
C GLY A 200 -12.08 7.52 5.91
N ASN A 201 -13.08 7.93 5.14
CA ASN A 201 -13.04 7.84 3.68
C ASN A 201 -12.33 9.09 3.11
N PRO A 202 -11.14 8.94 2.49
CA PRO A 202 -10.36 10.07 2.00
C PRO A 202 -11.10 10.87 0.93
N LEU A 203 -11.88 10.20 0.06
CA LEU A 203 -12.64 10.86 -1.01
C LEU A 203 -13.84 11.64 -0.46
N GLU A 204 -14.52 11.15 0.57
CA GLU A 204 -15.64 11.88 1.19
C GLU A 204 -15.14 13.18 1.82
N ARG A 205 -14.09 13.09 2.64
CA ARG A 205 -13.41 14.25 3.24
C ARG A 205 -12.97 15.27 2.19
N ALA A 206 -12.26 14.81 1.15
CA ALA A 206 -11.78 15.69 0.08
C ALA A 206 -12.93 16.41 -0.63
N ASN A 207 -14.04 15.71 -0.88
CA ASN A 207 -15.22 16.30 -1.52
C ASN A 207 -15.94 17.29 -0.59
N GLU A 208 -15.93 17.08 0.72
CA GLU A 208 -16.43 18.06 1.71
C GLU A 208 -15.59 19.34 1.67
N PHE A 209 -14.26 19.23 1.66
CA PHE A 209 -13.37 20.37 1.48
C PHE A 209 -13.68 21.16 0.21
N LEU A 210 -13.74 20.48 -0.95
CA LEU A 210 -13.99 21.14 -2.23
C LEU A 210 -15.36 21.85 -2.24
N LYS A 211 -16.40 21.22 -1.71
CA LYS A 211 -17.75 21.81 -1.60
C LYS A 211 -17.79 23.02 -0.69
N LYS A 212 -17.10 22.96 0.46
CA LYS A 212 -17.05 24.05 1.44
C LYS A 212 -16.35 25.28 0.89
N ASN A 213 -15.43 25.10 -0.06
CA ASN A 213 -14.58 26.15 -0.62
C ASN A 213 -14.92 26.50 -2.08
N VAL A 214 -16.10 26.14 -2.57
CA VAL A 214 -16.59 26.50 -3.92
C VAL A 214 -16.35 27.98 -4.22
N GLY A 215 -15.70 28.26 -5.36
CA GLY A 215 -15.39 29.63 -5.81
C GLY A 215 -14.32 30.36 -4.98
N ASN A 216 -13.73 29.71 -3.98
CA ASN A 216 -12.73 30.26 -3.05
C ASN A 216 -11.49 29.34 -2.95
N LEU A 217 -11.21 28.55 -4.01
CA LEU A 217 -10.04 27.66 -4.10
C LEU A 217 -8.79 28.43 -4.53
N GLU A 218 -8.47 29.50 -3.81
CA GLU A 218 -7.39 30.43 -4.16
C GLU A 218 -5.99 29.88 -3.87
N SER A 219 -5.01 30.36 -4.64
CA SER A 219 -3.60 30.05 -4.39
C SER A 219 -3.06 30.89 -3.23
N MET A 220 -1.99 30.41 -2.59
CA MET A 220 -1.37 31.08 -1.47
C MET A 220 0.16 30.94 -1.54
N THR A 221 0.88 32.00 -1.16
CA THR A 221 2.34 31.94 -1.02
C THR A 221 2.77 31.28 0.28
N ASP A 222 4.03 30.86 0.37
CA ASP A 222 4.71 30.53 1.62
C ASP A 222 4.57 31.59 2.74
N GLY A 223 4.52 32.87 2.38
CA GLY A 223 4.26 34.00 3.29
C GLY A 223 2.79 34.27 3.64
N GLY A 224 1.86 33.41 3.24
CA GLY A 224 0.42 33.55 3.53
C GLY A 224 -0.33 34.60 2.68
N VAL A 225 0.27 35.06 1.58
CA VAL A 225 -0.40 36.01 0.66
C VAL A 225 -1.29 35.24 -0.29
N ILE A 226 -2.58 35.58 -0.32
CA ILE A 226 -3.55 35.00 -1.24
C ILE A 226 -3.32 35.55 -2.65
N ILE A 227 -3.23 34.65 -3.64
CA ILE A 227 -3.10 34.95 -5.06
C ILE A 227 -4.36 34.50 -5.77
N GLN A 228 -5.04 35.45 -6.41
CA GLN A 228 -6.13 35.16 -7.33
C GLN A 228 -5.55 34.95 -8.72
N ASP A 229 -5.43 33.69 -9.13
CA ASP A 229 -4.95 33.34 -10.46
C ASP A 229 -6.00 32.56 -11.26
N ASN A 230 -5.93 32.64 -12.58
CA ASN A 230 -6.74 31.88 -13.52
C ASN A 230 -6.15 30.48 -13.74
N PHE A 231 -4.83 30.31 -13.65
CA PHE A 231 -4.17 29.08 -14.08
C PHE A 231 -4.56 27.87 -13.22
N SER A 232 -4.47 27.99 -11.89
CA SER A 232 -4.89 26.96 -10.93
C SER A 232 -6.38 26.65 -11.05
N GLN A 233 -7.21 27.67 -11.31
CA GLN A 233 -8.64 27.52 -11.52
C GLN A 233 -8.93 26.73 -12.80
N LEU A 234 -8.24 27.04 -13.90
CA LEU A 234 -8.32 26.29 -15.15
C LEU A 234 -7.82 24.84 -14.97
N MET A 235 -6.78 24.61 -14.17
CA MET A 235 -6.33 23.26 -13.84
C MET A 235 -7.37 22.49 -13.02
N ILE A 236 -7.99 23.11 -12.01
CA ILE A 236 -9.09 22.49 -11.25
C ILE A 236 -10.22 22.11 -12.21
N LEU A 237 -10.60 23.00 -13.14
CA LEU A 237 -11.61 22.73 -14.14
C LEU A 237 -11.22 21.58 -15.09
N ASP A 238 -9.98 21.56 -15.57
CA ASP A 238 -9.43 20.48 -16.42
C ASP A 238 -9.48 19.11 -15.72
N ILE A 239 -9.16 19.06 -14.43
CA ILE A 239 -9.11 17.82 -13.65
C ILE A 239 -10.51 17.30 -13.30
N THR A 240 -11.39 18.20 -12.88
CA THR A 240 -12.70 17.87 -12.31
C THR A 240 -13.81 17.84 -13.35
N GLY A 241 -13.71 18.67 -14.39
CA GLY A 241 -14.80 18.95 -15.33
C GLY A 241 -15.97 19.75 -14.72
N ASP A 242 -15.81 20.27 -13.50
CA ASP A 242 -16.89 20.95 -12.77
C ASP A 242 -16.65 22.47 -12.74
N PRO A 243 -17.35 23.26 -13.58
CA PRO A 243 -17.20 24.70 -13.60
C PRO A 243 -17.75 25.39 -12.35
N SER A 244 -18.54 24.70 -11.52
CA SER A 244 -19.08 25.29 -10.29
C SER A 244 -18.03 25.46 -9.20
N LEU A 245 -16.93 24.70 -9.24
CA LEU A 245 -15.86 24.77 -8.24
C LEU A 245 -14.99 26.02 -8.38
N VAL A 246 -14.90 26.57 -9.58
CA VAL A 246 -13.86 27.52 -9.98
C VAL A 246 -14.41 28.92 -10.22
N HIS A 247 -13.55 29.92 -10.06
CA HIS A 247 -13.86 31.30 -10.45
C HIS A 247 -12.83 31.77 -11.46
N LEU A 248 -13.27 31.97 -12.71
CA LEU A 248 -12.42 32.40 -13.82
C LEU A 248 -12.72 33.85 -14.18
N GLU A 249 -11.68 34.64 -14.47
CA GLU A 249 -11.81 35.97 -15.06
C GLU A 249 -11.39 35.90 -16.52
N ALA A 250 -12.37 35.73 -17.40
CA ALA A 250 -12.14 35.72 -18.83
C ALA A 250 -11.66 37.09 -19.34
N PRO A 251 -10.93 37.14 -20.46
CA PRO A 251 -10.48 38.39 -21.06
C PRO A 251 -11.65 39.35 -21.30
N SER A 252 -11.43 40.65 -21.08
CA SER A 252 -12.51 41.65 -21.14
C SER A 252 -13.25 41.62 -22.50
N PRO A 253 -14.59 41.74 -22.50
CA PRO A 253 -15.36 41.88 -23.73
C PRO A 253 -14.88 43.10 -24.53
N GLY A 254 -14.33 42.87 -25.73
CA GLY A 254 -13.79 43.91 -26.60
C GLY A 254 -12.27 43.91 -26.80
N LYS A 255 -11.52 43.06 -26.09
CA LYS A 255 -10.11 42.80 -26.41
C LYS A 255 -10.00 42.10 -27.77
N GLU A 256 -9.16 42.61 -28.66
CA GLU A 256 -9.01 42.11 -30.06
C GLU A 256 -8.65 40.62 -30.10
N LEU A 257 -7.73 40.20 -29.23
CA LEU A 257 -7.39 38.80 -29.00
C LEU A 257 -7.78 38.40 -27.58
N GLN A 258 -8.54 37.30 -27.47
CA GLN A 258 -9.03 36.78 -26.19
C GLN A 258 -7.96 35.93 -25.48
N THR A 259 -6.76 36.49 -25.32
CA THR A 259 -5.62 35.90 -24.58
C THR A 259 -5.78 36.10 -23.08
N TRP A 260 -5.32 35.12 -22.30
CA TRP A 260 -5.57 35.01 -20.87
C TRP A 260 -4.36 35.38 -20.03
N ASN A 261 -4.64 35.99 -18.88
CA ASN A 261 -3.64 36.37 -17.90
C ASN A 261 -3.60 35.37 -16.74
N TYR A 262 -2.41 35.07 -16.24
CA TYR A 262 -2.23 34.33 -15.00
C TYR A 262 -3.05 34.93 -13.85
N PHE A 263 -3.04 36.24 -13.64
CA PHE A 263 -3.76 36.87 -12.54
C PHE A 263 -5.23 37.13 -12.89
N ARG A 264 -6.09 37.02 -11.87
CA ARG A 264 -7.41 37.65 -11.82
C ARG A 264 -7.27 38.99 -11.11
N GLY A 265 -7.72 40.07 -11.73
CA GLY A 265 -7.51 41.43 -11.26
C GLY A 265 -6.04 41.89 -11.27
N ASN A 266 -5.67 42.67 -10.25
CA ASN A 266 -4.36 43.33 -10.21
C ASN A 266 -3.23 42.34 -9.87
N PRO A 267 -2.12 42.37 -10.60
CA PRO A 267 -0.99 41.50 -10.31
C PRO A 267 -0.37 41.86 -8.96
N ILE A 268 -0.02 40.85 -8.17
CA ILE A 268 0.61 41.03 -6.86
C ILE A 268 1.98 40.37 -6.83
N LEU A 269 2.87 40.90 -5.97
CA LEU A 269 4.24 40.42 -5.77
C LEU A 269 5.12 40.42 -7.03
N THR A 270 4.67 41.03 -8.12
CA THR A 270 5.33 41.14 -9.42
C THR A 270 5.34 42.61 -9.90
N THR A 271 5.53 42.83 -11.20
CA THR A 271 5.45 44.16 -11.83
C THR A 271 4.02 44.73 -11.85
N ASP A 272 3.89 46.06 -11.86
CA ASP A 272 2.59 46.78 -11.87
C ASP A 272 1.65 46.34 -13.01
N THR A 273 2.23 45.96 -14.15
CA THR A 273 1.53 45.30 -15.24
C THR A 273 2.11 43.90 -15.44
N PHE A 274 1.24 42.91 -15.64
CA PHE A 274 1.63 41.53 -15.95
C PHE A 274 1.05 41.12 -17.30
N PRO A 275 1.86 40.67 -18.27
CA PRO A 275 1.36 40.32 -19.59
C PRO A 275 0.61 38.99 -19.56
N ASP A 276 -0.25 38.80 -20.54
CA ASP A 276 -0.83 37.49 -20.80
C ASP A 276 0.27 36.48 -21.15
N ASP A 277 0.01 35.23 -20.80
CA ASP A 277 0.99 34.17 -20.94
C ASP A 277 0.43 32.99 -21.73
N PHE A 278 1.36 32.23 -22.33
CA PHE A 278 1.03 31.11 -23.20
C PHE A 278 0.47 29.93 -22.41
N ASP A 279 0.81 29.80 -21.14
CA ASP A 279 0.44 28.66 -20.31
C ASP A 279 -1.05 28.72 -19.96
N THR A 280 -1.45 29.84 -19.34
CA THR A 280 -2.84 30.16 -19.01
C THR A 280 -3.71 30.21 -20.26
N THR A 281 -3.23 30.84 -21.33
CA THR A 281 -3.97 30.92 -22.60
C THR A 281 -4.16 29.55 -23.23
N SER A 282 -3.12 28.71 -23.29
CA SER A 282 -3.23 27.37 -23.85
C SER A 282 -4.18 26.50 -23.04
N LEU A 283 -4.08 26.54 -21.71
CA LEU A 283 -4.96 25.78 -20.85
C LEU A 283 -6.42 26.25 -20.96
N ALA A 284 -6.66 27.56 -21.02
CA ALA A 284 -8.01 28.10 -21.22
C ALA A 284 -8.64 27.63 -22.53
N LEU A 285 -7.87 27.66 -23.63
CA LEU A 285 -8.33 27.19 -24.94
C LEU A 285 -8.60 25.68 -24.98
N LEU A 286 -7.86 24.90 -24.18
CA LEU A 286 -8.04 23.45 -24.08
C LEU A 286 -9.23 23.03 -23.18
N THR A 287 -9.66 23.90 -22.27
CA THR A 287 -10.62 23.55 -21.20
C THR A 287 -11.96 24.27 -21.31
N THR A 288 -11.99 25.44 -21.94
CA THR A 288 -13.20 26.27 -22.08
C THR A 288 -13.77 26.21 -23.49
N ALA A 289 -15.04 26.58 -23.65
CA ALA A 289 -15.67 26.64 -24.96
C ALA A 289 -15.18 27.87 -25.75
N VAL A 290 -14.29 27.65 -26.72
CA VAL A 290 -13.81 28.69 -27.63
C VAL A 290 -14.03 28.25 -29.08
N SER A 291 -14.47 29.17 -29.93
CA SER A 291 -14.64 28.87 -31.37
C SER A 291 -13.29 28.60 -32.03
N ASP A 292 -13.25 27.66 -32.98
CA ASP A 292 -12.04 27.33 -33.74
C ASP A 292 -11.40 28.56 -34.39
N ASN A 293 -12.20 29.51 -34.87
CA ASN A 293 -11.70 30.75 -35.46
C ASN A 293 -10.94 31.62 -34.44
N ALA A 294 -11.50 31.77 -33.24
CA ALA A 294 -10.85 32.53 -32.17
C ALA A 294 -9.56 31.85 -31.70
N ALA A 295 -9.58 30.53 -31.50
CA ALA A 295 -8.40 29.76 -31.14
C ALA A 295 -7.29 29.86 -32.20
N ASN A 296 -7.64 29.72 -33.48
CA ASN A 296 -6.68 29.84 -34.57
C ASN A 296 -6.06 31.24 -34.67
N ASN A 297 -6.82 32.30 -34.42
CA ASN A 297 -6.30 33.66 -34.39
C ASN A 297 -5.29 33.87 -33.26
N ILE A 298 -5.58 33.34 -32.07
CA ILE A 298 -4.64 33.38 -30.94
C ILE A 298 -3.38 32.58 -31.25
N MET A 299 -3.50 31.38 -31.83
CA MET A 299 -2.34 30.56 -32.23
C MET A 299 -1.49 31.24 -33.31
N ASN A 300 -2.11 31.95 -34.27
CA ASN A 300 -1.37 32.76 -35.24
C ASN A 300 -0.58 33.87 -34.56
N GLU A 301 -1.13 34.48 -33.51
CA GLU A 301 -0.41 35.46 -32.70
C GLU A 301 0.75 34.80 -31.95
N MET A 302 0.52 33.64 -31.33
CA MET A 302 1.56 32.92 -30.59
C MET A 302 2.82 32.64 -31.42
N LEU A 303 2.65 32.32 -32.72
CA LEU A 303 3.76 32.05 -33.64
C LEU A 303 4.69 33.25 -33.89
N LYS A 304 4.25 34.48 -33.58
CA LYS A 304 5.10 35.67 -33.66
C LYS A 304 6.08 35.77 -32.50
N TYR A 305 5.86 35.01 -31.41
CA TYR A 305 6.69 35.03 -30.21
C TYR A 305 7.50 33.74 -30.10
N LYS A 306 8.58 33.68 -30.88
CA LYS A 306 9.57 32.59 -30.84
C LYS A 306 10.93 33.12 -30.40
N SER A 307 11.75 32.27 -29.78
CA SER A 307 13.16 32.54 -29.52
C SER A 307 13.93 32.55 -30.85
N VAL A 308 15.22 32.91 -30.78
CA VAL A 308 16.12 32.81 -31.94
C VAL A 308 16.25 31.36 -32.45
N ASP A 309 16.00 30.38 -31.60
CA ASP A 309 16.02 28.94 -31.93
C ASP A 309 14.66 28.43 -32.43
N GLY A 310 13.67 29.31 -32.62
CA GLY A 310 12.33 28.93 -33.06
C GLY A 310 11.42 28.37 -31.95
N ILE A 311 11.89 28.32 -30.71
CA ILE A 311 11.12 27.81 -29.56
C ILE A 311 10.09 28.85 -29.13
N THR A 312 8.84 28.45 -28.94
CA THR A 312 7.75 29.32 -28.45
C THR A 312 8.08 29.95 -27.10
N GLN A 313 7.89 31.26 -26.99
CA GLN A 313 8.12 32.01 -25.75
C GLN A 313 6.96 31.83 -24.75
N SER A 314 7.15 32.30 -23.52
CA SER A 314 6.17 32.16 -22.44
C SER A 314 5.10 33.26 -22.39
N TYR A 315 5.34 34.43 -23.00
CA TYR A 315 4.47 35.60 -22.87
C TYR A 315 4.14 36.25 -24.22
N PHE A 316 2.99 36.90 -24.29
CA PHE A 316 2.65 37.85 -25.36
C PHE A 316 3.36 39.20 -25.18
N ASP A 317 4.67 39.18 -24.88
CA ASP A 317 5.48 40.38 -24.60
C ASP A 317 6.93 40.17 -25.06
N HIS A 318 7.32 40.86 -26.15
CA HIS A 318 8.68 40.78 -26.70
C HIS A 318 9.76 41.33 -25.77
N SER A 319 9.40 42.14 -24.76
CA SER A 319 10.35 42.58 -23.73
C SER A 319 10.68 41.50 -22.70
N ARG A 320 9.96 40.37 -22.73
CA ARG A 320 10.15 39.20 -21.85
C ARG A 320 10.42 37.92 -22.67
N PRO A 321 11.55 37.84 -23.40
CA PRO A 321 11.86 36.71 -24.28
C PRO A 321 12.29 35.47 -23.49
N ARG A 322 11.35 34.86 -22.78
CA ARG A 322 11.58 33.68 -21.92
C ARG A 322 11.00 32.45 -22.59
N VAL A 323 11.68 31.32 -22.41
CA VAL A 323 11.21 29.98 -22.79
C VAL A 323 11.15 29.12 -21.53
N ASP A 324 10.20 28.20 -21.50
CA ASP A 324 10.00 27.29 -20.36
C ASP A 324 9.45 25.96 -20.89
N SER A 325 10.06 24.85 -20.46
CA SER A 325 9.76 23.52 -20.99
C SER A 325 8.37 23.01 -20.56
N VAL A 326 7.87 23.45 -19.40
CA VAL A 326 6.54 23.11 -18.91
C VAL A 326 5.48 23.85 -19.71
N ILE A 327 5.66 25.16 -19.89
CA ILE A 327 4.77 25.99 -20.71
C ILE A 327 4.73 25.47 -22.15
N CYS A 328 5.90 25.08 -22.69
CA CYS A 328 6.00 24.50 -24.03
C CYS A 328 5.19 23.20 -24.18
N CYS A 329 5.07 22.37 -23.13
CA CYS A 329 4.20 21.19 -23.19
C CYS A 329 2.73 21.59 -23.43
N ASN A 330 2.23 22.63 -22.75
CA ASN A 330 0.86 23.13 -22.96
C ASN A 330 0.67 23.79 -24.33
N VAL A 331 1.69 24.49 -24.86
CA VAL A 331 1.67 24.99 -26.24
C VAL A 331 1.58 23.84 -27.24
N LEU A 332 2.37 22.77 -27.06
CA LEU A 332 2.30 21.59 -27.92
C LEU A 332 0.92 20.93 -27.85
N ARG A 333 0.35 20.77 -26.66
CA ARG A 333 -1.03 20.27 -26.48
C ARG A 333 -2.03 21.08 -27.29
N LEU A 334 -1.98 22.40 -27.20
CA LEU A 334 -2.85 23.30 -27.96
C LEU A 334 -2.67 23.12 -29.47
N PHE A 335 -1.43 23.21 -29.97
CA PHE A 335 -1.18 23.16 -31.41
C PHE A 335 -1.56 21.82 -32.02
N TYR A 336 -1.32 20.71 -31.33
CA TYR A 336 -1.72 19.39 -31.82
C TYR A 336 -3.23 19.16 -31.75
N ARG A 337 -3.93 19.71 -30.74
CA ARG A 337 -5.41 19.67 -30.66
C ARG A 337 -6.11 20.30 -31.85
N TYR A 338 -5.47 21.28 -32.49
CA TYR A 338 -5.94 21.97 -33.69
C TYR A 338 -5.25 21.49 -34.99
N HIS A 339 -4.52 20.37 -34.96
CA HIS A 339 -3.82 19.79 -36.11
C HIS A 339 -2.73 20.70 -36.73
N ARG A 340 -2.13 21.56 -35.91
CA ARG A 340 -1.13 22.57 -36.29
C ARG A 340 0.26 22.31 -35.70
N GLY A 341 0.51 21.09 -35.23
CA GLY A 341 1.79 20.69 -34.63
C GLY A 341 3.02 20.93 -35.52
N HIS A 342 2.84 20.92 -36.84
CA HIS A 342 3.90 21.20 -37.83
C HIS A 342 4.46 22.63 -37.76
N GLU A 343 3.76 23.58 -37.13
CA GLU A 343 4.19 24.99 -37.02
C GLU A 343 5.07 25.26 -35.79
N VAL A 344 5.20 24.28 -34.89
CA VAL A 344 5.93 24.35 -33.61
C VAL A 344 6.93 23.18 -33.46
N GLN A 345 7.56 22.77 -34.56
CA GLN A 345 8.46 21.61 -34.58
C GLN A 345 9.75 21.85 -33.78
N GLU A 346 10.28 23.07 -33.74
CA GLU A 346 11.44 23.41 -32.93
C GLU A 346 11.12 23.26 -31.43
N THR A 347 9.95 23.73 -31.00
CA THR A 347 9.44 23.50 -29.63
C THR A 347 9.30 22.00 -29.35
N PHE A 348 8.77 21.23 -30.29
CA PHE A 348 8.61 19.77 -30.15
C PHE A 348 9.97 19.09 -29.92
N GLN A 349 10.97 19.37 -30.76
CA GLN A 349 12.31 18.79 -30.67
C GLN A 349 13.02 19.19 -29.38
N TRP A 350 12.81 20.42 -28.92
CA TRP A 350 13.37 20.87 -27.65
C TRP A 350 12.73 20.16 -26.45
N VAL A 351 11.41 20.00 -26.41
CA VAL A 351 10.72 19.23 -25.36
C VAL A 351 11.15 17.76 -25.33
N GLU A 352 11.35 17.15 -26.49
CA GLU A 352 11.95 15.80 -26.59
C GLU A 352 13.35 15.77 -25.98
N SER A 353 14.20 16.74 -26.34
CA SER A 353 15.56 16.83 -25.80
C SER A 353 15.56 17.01 -24.28
N VAL A 354 14.63 17.82 -23.73
CA VAL A 354 14.46 18.00 -22.28
C VAL A 354 14.12 16.66 -21.60
N LEU A 355 13.23 15.85 -22.20
CA LEU A 355 12.88 14.53 -21.67
C LEU A 355 14.06 13.55 -21.73
N ILE A 356 14.71 13.43 -22.89
CA ILE A 356 15.80 12.47 -23.11
C ILE A 356 17.01 12.79 -22.25
N GLN A 357 17.39 14.06 -22.17
CA GLN A 357 18.56 14.52 -21.41
C GLN A 357 18.25 14.77 -19.93
N ARG A 358 17.02 14.50 -19.47
CA ARG A 358 16.57 14.72 -18.08
C ARG A 358 16.76 16.17 -17.62
N ALA A 359 16.64 17.15 -18.52
CA ALA A 359 16.88 18.56 -18.20
C ALA A 359 15.79 19.18 -17.30
N TYR A 360 14.72 18.43 -16.99
CA TYR A 360 13.60 18.85 -16.16
C TYR A 360 13.80 18.60 -14.66
N LEU A 361 14.88 17.92 -14.23
CA LEU A 361 15.00 17.37 -12.87
C LEU A 361 14.82 18.39 -11.74
N GLU A 362 15.33 19.61 -11.92
CA GLU A 362 15.27 20.71 -10.94
C GLU A 362 14.03 21.61 -11.09
N GLY A 363 13.06 21.20 -11.91
CA GLY A 363 11.94 22.05 -12.31
C GLY A 363 12.38 23.15 -13.27
N THR A 364 11.72 24.31 -13.19
CA THR A 364 12.01 25.47 -14.05
C THR A 364 12.05 26.76 -13.25
N LYS A 365 12.10 27.90 -13.95
CA LYS A 365 11.96 29.22 -13.34
C LYS A 365 10.61 29.38 -12.61
N TYR A 366 9.57 28.75 -13.13
CA TYR A 366 8.19 28.91 -12.64
C TYR A 366 7.68 27.68 -11.91
N TYR A 367 8.25 26.51 -12.17
CA TYR A 367 7.81 25.24 -11.61
C TYR A 367 8.86 24.69 -10.65
N THR A 368 8.42 24.20 -9.49
CA THR A 368 9.32 23.80 -8.39
C THR A 368 9.91 22.41 -8.56
N ALA A 369 9.28 21.55 -9.37
CA ALA A 369 9.61 20.13 -9.41
C ALA A 369 9.58 19.54 -10.83
N ALA A 370 10.34 18.45 -11.01
CA ALA A 370 10.37 17.62 -12.22
C ALA A 370 8.97 17.15 -12.65
N GLU A 371 8.11 16.87 -11.68
CA GLU A 371 6.78 16.30 -11.89
C GLU A 371 5.87 17.22 -12.70
N SER A 372 6.07 18.55 -12.67
CA SER A 372 5.31 19.48 -13.51
C SER A 372 5.55 19.20 -15.00
N PHE A 373 6.82 19.08 -15.42
CA PHE A 373 7.16 18.74 -16.80
C PHE A 373 6.62 17.37 -17.20
N LEU A 374 6.85 16.35 -16.36
CA LEU A 374 6.44 14.98 -16.65
C LEU A 374 4.92 14.83 -16.74
N TYR A 375 4.16 15.55 -15.89
CA TYR A 375 2.70 15.56 -15.93
C TYR A 375 2.15 16.16 -17.21
N TRP A 376 2.61 17.36 -17.58
CA TRP A 376 2.11 18.02 -18.79
C TRP A 376 2.53 17.29 -20.07
N LEU A 377 3.71 16.67 -20.07
CA LEU A 377 4.13 15.80 -21.15
C LEU A 377 3.31 14.51 -21.21
N ALA A 378 2.95 13.91 -20.07
CA ALA A 378 2.04 12.76 -20.03
C ALA A 378 0.67 13.11 -20.60
N LYS A 379 0.12 14.30 -20.29
CA LYS A 379 -1.10 14.79 -20.92
C LYS A 379 -0.97 14.94 -22.44
N PHE A 380 0.12 15.54 -22.91
CA PHE A 380 0.39 15.65 -24.34
C PHE A 380 0.42 14.29 -25.04
N VAL A 381 1.10 13.30 -24.45
CA VAL A 381 1.21 11.94 -25.00
C VAL A 381 -0.12 11.18 -24.95
N GLU A 382 -0.92 11.35 -23.88
CA GLU A 382 -2.24 10.72 -23.74
C GLU A 382 -3.22 11.29 -24.78
N GLU A 383 -3.28 12.61 -24.92
CA GLU A 383 -4.18 13.32 -25.84
C GLU A 383 -3.84 13.09 -27.32
N ASN A 384 -2.59 12.70 -27.63
CA ASN A 384 -2.09 12.51 -28.99
C ASN A 384 -1.61 11.08 -29.28
N ALA A 385 -2.14 10.09 -28.55
CA ALA A 385 -1.73 8.69 -28.68
C ALA A 385 -1.90 8.09 -30.09
N SER A 386 -2.80 8.66 -30.91
CA SER A 386 -3.02 8.23 -32.30
C SER A 386 -2.11 8.90 -33.33
N VAL A 387 -1.32 9.89 -32.93
CA VAL A 387 -0.43 10.64 -33.84
C VAL A 387 0.88 9.87 -34.03
N SER A 388 1.22 9.58 -35.29
CA SER A 388 2.44 8.86 -35.64
C SER A 388 3.70 9.54 -35.07
N GLY A 389 4.59 8.74 -34.49
CA GLY A 389 5.86 9.19 -33.93
C GLY A 389 5.79 9.71 -32.48
N ILE A 390 4.59 9.94 -31.90
CA ILE A 390 4.46 10.26 -30.47
C ILE A 390 4.86 9.07 -29.59
N GLU A 391 4.52 7.86 -30.01
CA GLU A 391 4.81 6.62 -29.28
C GLU A 391 6.32 6.45 -29.02
N ASP A 392 7.12 6.40 -30.08
CA ASP A 392 8.56 6.12 -30.01
C ASP A 392 9.35 7.29 -29.39
N ARG A 393 8.97 8.53 -29.71
CA ARG A 393 9.72 9.72 -29.30
C ARG A 393 9.44 10.16 -27.88
N PHE A 394 8.20 9.94 -27.40
CA PHE A 394 7.79 10.42 -26.08
C PHE A 394 7.27 9.32 -25.16
N ARG A 395 6.38 8.41 -25.59
CA ARG A 395 5.72 7.50 -24.65
C ARG A 395 6.71 6.60 -23.93
N GLU A 396 7.56 5.87 -24.66
CA GLU A 396 8.49 4.94 -24.04
C GLU A 396 9.57 5.63 -23.20
N PRO A 397 10.22 6.72 -23.67
CA PRO A 397 11.13 7.47 -22.82
C PRO A 397 10.45 8.06 -21.58
N LEU A 398 9.23 8.59 -21.71
CA LEU A 398 8.47 9.12 -20.58
C LEU A 398 8.11 8.04 -19.56
N LYS A 399 7.73 6.84 -20.02
CA LYS A 399 7.49 5.71 -19.13
C LYS A 399 8.72 5.37 -18.32
N ALA A 400 9.89 5.27 -18.97
CA ALA A 400 11.15 5.03 -18.27
C ALA A 400 11.44 6.13 -17.22
N ARG A 401 11.29 7.40 -17.58
CA ARG A 401 11.49 8.53 -16.67
C ARG A 401 10.51 8.57 -15.49
N LEU A 402 9.25 8.18 -15.70
CA LEU A 402 8.26 8.10 -14.64
C LEU A 402 8.53 6.91 -13.70
N SER A 403 8.86 5.74 -14.25
CA SER A 403 9.20 4.54 -13.48
C SER A 403 10.38 4.74 -12.55
N GLU A 404 11.40 5.52 -12.97
CA GLU A 404 12.55 5.91 -12.14
C GLU A 404 12.14 6.70 -10.88
N ARG A 405 10.95 7.33 -10.88
CA ARG A 405 10.52 8.27 -9.84
C ARG A 405 9.40 7.74 -8.95
N VAL A 406 8.79 6.60 -9.28
CA VAL A 406 7.72 6.01 -8.47
C VAL A 406 8.21 5.86 -7.03
N ASN A 407 7.37 6.24 -6.08
CA ASN A 407 7.67 6.20 -4.65
C ASN A 407 8.81 7.14 -4.17
N MET A 408 9.32 8.05 -5.00
CA MET A 408 10.27 9.07 -4.52
C MET A 408 9.60 10.01 -3.50
N PRO A 409 10.33 10.48 -2.47
CA PRO A 409 9.81 11.50 -1.57
C PRO A 409 9.49 12.77 -2.36
N GLY A 410 8.44 13.47 -1.95
CA GLY A 410 8.03 14.72 -2.57
C GLY A 410 6.91 15.37 -1.77
N ASN A 411 6.65 16.63 -2.08
CA ASN A 411 5.50 17.33 -1.52
C ASN A 411 4.18 16.78 -2.13
N THR A 412 3.03 17.13 -1.56
CA THR A 412 1.74 16.57 -1.97
C THR A 412 1.43 16.80 -3.45
N MET A 413 1.83 17.94 -4.01
CA MET A 413 1.65 18.21 -5.44
C MET A 413 2.54 17.29 -6.29
N SER A 414 3.83 17.18 -5.98
CA SER A 414 4.75 16.30 -6.73
C SER A 414 4.24 14.86 -6.75
N VAL A 415 3.86 14.32 -5.60
CA VAL A 415 3.32 12.95 -5.52
C VAL A 415 2.02 12.84 -6.35
N SER A 416 1.13 13.83 -6.29
CA SER A 416 -0.13 13.85 -7.05
C SER A 416 0.09 13.90 -8.57
N LEU A 417 0.96 14.79 -9.04
CA LEU A 417 1.33 14.94 -10.45
C LEU A 417 1.98 13.67 -10.98
N ARG A 418 2.93 13.10 -10.23
CA ARG A 418 3.60 11.84 -10.59
C ARG A 418 2.62 10.68 -10.67
N ALA A 419 1.78 10.50 -9.65
CA ALA A 419 0.80 9.42 -9.63
C ALA A 419 -0.17 9.55 -10.81
N ARG A 420 -0.64 10.76 -11.11
CA ARG A 420 -1.54 10.99 -12.25
C ARG A 420 -0.83 10.73 -13.59
N ALA A 421 0.40 11.19 -13.77
CA ALA A 421 1.20 10.94 -14.97
C ALA A 421 1.45 9.44 -15.18
N CYS A 422 1.78 8.71 -14.10
CA CYS A 422 1.93 7.26 -14.12
C CYS A 422 0.63 6.57 -14.57
N GLN A 423 -0.52 6.99 -14.05
CA GLN A 423 -1.83 6.45 -14.47
C GLN A 423 -2.12 6.66 -15.96
N MET A 424 -1.81 7.84 -16.51
CA MET A 424 -1.95 8.13 -17.95
C MET A 424 -1.06 7.19 -18.78
N MET A 425 0.14 6.90 -18.28
CA MET A 425 1.13 6.04 -18.94
C MET A 425 1.01 4.55 -18.56
N LYS A 426 -0.04 4.16 -17.81
CA LYS A 426 -0.30 2.79 -17.35
C LYS A 426 0.82 2.18 -16.49
N ILE A 427 1.51 3.01 -15.71
CA ILE A 427 2.51 2.60 -14.71
C ILE A 427 1.82 2.41 -13.36
N ASP A 428 2.23 1.40 -12.59
CA ASP A 428 1.70 1.17 -11.25
C ASP A 428 2.15 2.28 -10.28
N ALA A 429 1.18 3.12 -9.90
CA ALA A 429 1.38 4.23 -8.96
C ALA A 429 0.92 3.88 -7.53
N SER A 430 0.72 2.61 -7.19
CA SER A 430 0.16 2.20 -5.89
C SER A 430 0.97 2.73 -4.69
N ALA A 431 2.29 2.80 -4.82
CA ALA A 431 3.15 3.35 -3.78
C ALA A 431 2.94 4.87 -3.59
N ASP A 432 2.81 5.63 -4.69
CA ASP A 432 2.51 7.07 -4.62
C ASP A 432 1.10 7.33 -4.09
N VAL A 433 0.11 6.49 -4.45
CA VAL A 433 -1.25 6.57 -3.89
C VAL A 433 -1.23 6.34 -2.39
N LYS A 434 -0.45 5.37 -1.89
CA LYS A 434 -0.28 5.15 -0.45
C LYS A 434 0.30 6.38 0.24
N GLN A 435 1.32 7.02 -0.33
CA GLN A 435 1.86 8.27 0.19
C GLN A 435 0.78 9.37 0.26
N LEU A 436 -0.02 9.54 -0.80
CA LEU A 436 -1.11 10.52 -0.80
C LEU A 436 -2.13 10.25 0.30
N LEU A 437 -2.53 9.00 0.52
CA LEU A 437 -3.47 8.66 1.60
C LEU A 437 -2.94 9.03 2.99
N GLU A 438 -1.63 8.95 3.19
CA GLU A 438 -0.98 9.35 4.45
C GLU A 438 -0.86 10.88 4.60
N MET A 439 -0.85 11.62 3.49
CA MET A 439 -0.64 13.09 3.44
C MET A 439 -1.92 13.94 3.53
N GLN A 440 -3.12 13.35 3.62
CA GLN A 440 -4.35 14.15 3.77
C GLN A 440 -4.36 14.85 5.13
N GLU A 441 -4.68 16.13 5.14
CA GLU A 441 -4.63 16.99 6.34
C GLU A 441 -5.92 16.95 7.16
N SER A 442 -5.83 17.46 8.39
CA SER A 442 -6.95 17.54 9.33
C SER A 442 -8.11 18.39 8.80
N ASP A 443 -7.83 19.39 7.96
CA ASP A 443 -8.80 20.25 7.27
C ASP A 443 -9.42 19.61 6.00
N GLU A 444 -9.24 18.29 5.84
CA GLU A 444 -9.77 17.45 4.77
C GLU A 444 -9.08 17.62 3.39
N SER A 445 -8.20 18.61 3.24
CA SER A 445 -7.46 18.88 2.01
C SER A 445 -6.11 18.15 1.94
N TRP A 446 -5.41 18.29 0.82
CA TRP A 446 -3.96 18.09 0.75
C TRP A 446 -3.28 19.47 0.78
N ARG A 447 -2.29 19.67 1.65
CA ARG A 447 -1.53 20.92 1.77
C ARG A 447 -0.03 20.72 1.56
N ALA A 448 0.74 21.81 1.67
CA ALA A 448 2.17 21.84 1.40
C ALA A 448 2.47 21.43 -0.05
N GLY A 449 1.61 21.83 -0.98
CA GLY A 449 1.64 21.43 -2.38
C GLY A 449 2.35 22.47 -3.26
N TRP A 450 3.57 22.86 -2.92
CA TRP A 450 4.33 23.86 -3.67
C TRP A 450 4.54 23.42 -5.12
N TRP A 451 3.91 24.11 -6.05
CA TRP A 451 3.83 23.66 -7.44
C TRP A 451 4.39 24.67 -8.43
N CYS A 452 4.23 25.95 -8.14
CA CYS A 452 4.84 27.03 -8.90
C CYS A 452 5.47 28.07 -7.98
N LYS A 453 6.25 28.98 -8.57
CA LYS A 453 6.96 30.03 -7.84
C LYS A 453 7.08 31.31 -8.65
N PHE A 454 7.16 32.44 -7.95
CA PHE A 454 7.55 33.71 -8.59
C PHE A 454 9.03 33.69 -8.93
N GLY A 455 9.37 33.40 -10.19
CA GLY A 455 10.75 33.18 -10.61
C GLY A 455 11.74 34.36 -10.45
N SER A 456 11.30 35.56 -10.06
CA SER A 456 12.21 36.68 -9.70
C SER A 456 12.50 36.79 -8.20
N LYS A 457 11.62 36.24 -7.36
CA LYS A 457 11.70 36.35 -5.89
C LYS A 457 11.81 35.00 -5.19
N SER A 458 11.70 33.89 -5.94
CA SER A 458 11.69 32.51 -5.42
C SER A 458 10.68 32.32 -4.28
N ILE A 459 9.50 32.92 -4.43
CA ILE A 459 8.38 32.76 -3.51
C ILE A 459 7.55 31.58 -4.02
N ASP A 460 7.42 30.55 -3.20
CA ASP A 460 6.65 29.35 -3.55
C ASP A 460 5.15 29.59 -3.40
N ILE A 461 4.38 28.95 -4.27
CA ILE A 461 2.93 29.07 -4.37
C ILE A 461 2.32 27.66 -4.28
N GLU A 462 1.38 27.50 -3.35
CA GLU A 462 0.52 26.32 -3.26
C GLU A 462 -0.92 26.68 -3.64
N ASN A 463 -1.71 25.66 -3.98
CA ASN A 463 -3.15 25.78 -4.10
C ASN A 463 -3.79 24.51 -3.52
N PRO A 464 -4.31 24.56 -2.27
CA PRO A 464 -4.94 23.40 -1.62
C PRO A 464 -6.11 22.81 -2.43
N GLY A 465 -6.87 23.64 -3.13
CA GLY A 465 -7.96 23.20 -4.00
C GLY A 465 -7.50 22.35 -5.18
N LEU A 466 -6.44 22.82 -5.86
CA LEU A 466 -5.85 22.14 -7.01
C LEU A 466 -5.25 20.79 -6.62
N VAL A 467 -4.40 20.75 -5.60
CA VAL A 467 -3.78 19.49 -5.17
C VAL A 467 -4.83 18.52 -4.62
N THR A 468 -5.87 19.00 -3.94
CA THR A 468 -7.00 18.17 -3.49
C THR A 468 -7.78 17.60 -4.68
N ALA A 469 -8.11 18.41 -5.67
CA ALA A 469 -8.79 17.96 -6.89
C ALA A 469 -7.97 16.88 -7.63
N LEU A 470 -6.65 17.07 -7.71
CA LEU A 470 -5.74 16.12 -8.33
C LEU A 470 -5.64 14.82 -7.53
N ALA A 471 -5.49 14.89 -6.20
CA ALA A 471 -5.47 13.73 -5.31
C ALA A 471 -6.78 12.93 -5.41
N VAL A 472 -7.94 13.60 -5.40
CA VAL A 472 -9.25 12.96 -5.62
C VAL A 472 -9.27 12.20 -6.94
N LYS A 473 -8.81 12.82 -8.03
CA LYS A 473 -8.76 12.17 -9.35
C LYS A 473 -7.89 10.91 -9.32
N VAL A 474 -6.68 11.02 -8.76
CA VAL A 474 -5.71 9.91 -8.64
C VAL A 474 -6.29 8.76 -7.82
N ILE A 475 -6.81 9.06 -6.62
CA ILE A 475 -7.35 8.07 -5.70
C ILE A 475 -8.59 7.40 -6.29
N THR A 476 -9.47 8.16 -6.94
CA THR A 476 -10.66 7.62 -7.62
C THR A 476 -10.28 6.62 -8.71
N ILE A 477 -9.37 7.00 -9.61
CA ILE A 477 -8.89 6.11 -10.69
C ILE A 477 -8.23 4.85 -10.10
N HIS A 478 -7.46 5.00 -9.02
CA HIS A 478 -6.82 3.86 -8.36
C HIS A 478 -7.86 2.87 -7.83
N PHE A 479 -8.86 3.33 -7.06
CA PHE A 479 -9.88 2.42 -6.52
C PHE A 479 -10.84 1.86 -7.58
N GLU A 480 -11.16 2.62 -8.62
CA GLU A 480 -11.91 2.10 -9.78
C GLU A 480 -11.09 1.04 -10.53
N GLY A 481 -9.79 1.28 -10.70
CA GLY A 481 -8.84 0.35 -11.31
C GLY A 481 -8.70 -0.93 -10.49
N THR A 482 -8.59 -0.84 -9.16
CA THR A 482 -8.57 -1.99 -8.25
C THR A 482 -9.88 -2.73 -8.28
N SER A 483 -11.03 -2.04 -8.21
CA SER A 483 -12.36 -2.66 -8.32
C SER A 483 -12.55 -3.37 -9.67
N ARG A 484 -12.06 -2.77 -10.77
CA ARG A 484 -12.04 -3.42 -12.09
C ARG A 484 -11.01 -4.54 -12.17
N ARG A 485 -9.87 -4.48 -11.49
CA ARG A 485 -8.92 -5.61 -11.41
C ARG A 485 -9.47 -6.74 -10.54
N GLU A 486 -10.28 -6.46 -9.53
CA GLU A 486 -10.97 -7.43 -8.68
C GLU A 486 -12.25 -7.99 -9.32
N ALA A 487 -12.88 -7.25 -10.24
CA ALA A 487 -14.07 -7.66 -10.99
C ALA A 487 -13.74 -8.24 -12.38
N ALA A 488 -12.64 -7.78 -12.98
CA ALA A 488 -12.07 -8.24 -14.24
C ALA A 488 -10.76 -8.99 -14.01
N THR A 489 -10.49 -9.45 -12.78
CA THR A 489 -9.73 -10.68 -12.61
C THR A 489 -10.47 -11.69 -13.47
N PRO A 490 -9.88 -12.11 -14.61
CA PRO A 490 -10.27 -13.39 -15.15
C PRO A 490 -10.09 -14.38 -14.01
N GLU A 491 -10.89 -15.45 -13.97
CA GLU A 491 -10.51 -16.64 -13.21
C GLU A 491 -8.99 -16.77 -13.27
N PHE A 492 -8.30 -16.53 -12.14
CA PHE A 492 -6.84 -16.57 -12.10
C PHE A 492 -6.48 -17.88 -12.79
N ASP A 493 -5.74 -17.78 -13.89
CA ASP A 493 -5.27 -18.93 -14.64
C ASP A 493 -4.23 -19.60 -13.76
N LYS A 494 -4.73 -20.31 -12.73
CA LYS A 494 -3.92 -21.18 -11.89
C LYS A 494 -3.32 -22.16 -12.89
N GLN A 495 -2.01 -22.14 -13.06
CA GLN A 495 -1.36 -23.20 -13.80
C GLN A 495 -1.67 -24.52 -13.09
N ARG A 496 -2.46 -25.35 -13.76
CA ARG A 496 -3.07 -26.56 -13.21
C ARG A 496 -2.66 -27.72 -14.11
N TRP A 497 -1.84 -28.61 -13.56
CA TRP A 497 -1.46 -29.86 -14.21
C TRP A 497 -2.20 -30.99 -13.51
N ILE A 498 -3.34 -31.41 -14.06
CA ILE A 498 -4.31 -32.28 -13.37
C ILE A 498 -4.71 -33.46 -14.27
N LEU A 499 -4.68 -34.68 -13.72
CA LEU A 499 -5.38 -35.87 -14.21
C LEU A 499 -6.72 -36.04 -13.47
N LYS A 500 -7.79 -36.35 -14.20
CA LYS A 500 -9.13 -36.51 -13.65
C LYS A 500 -9.68 -37.89 -13.97
N TYR A 501 -10.11 -38.62 -12.94
CA TYR A 501 -10.80 -39.90 -13.04
C TYR A 501 -12.28 -39.68 -12.73
N ARG A 502 -13.19 -40.05 -13.65
CA ARG A 502 -14.63 -39.82 -13.53
C ARG A 502 -15.39 -41.14 -13.55
N TRP A 503 -16.37 -41.30 -12.67
CA TRP A 503 -17.26 -42.47 -12.64
C TRP A 503 -18.73 -42.05 -12.48
N GLY A 504 -19.67 -42.94 -12.82
CA GLY A 504 -21.10 -42.71 -12.64
C GLY A 504 -21.62 -43.35 -11.35
N GLY A 505 -22.19 -42.56 -10.42
CA GLY A 505 -22.94 -43.07 -9.26
C GLY A 505 -22.32 -42.86 -7.87
N LEU A 506 -23.15 -43.08 -6.83
CA LEU A 506 -23.06 -42.61 -5.43
C LEU A 506 -22.02 -43.32 -4.52
N ARG A 507 -21.10 -42.50 -3.96
CA ARG A 507 -20.39 -42.54 -2.65
C ARG A 507 -19.52 -43.76 -2.23
N LYS A 508 -18.20 -43.48 -2.05
CA LYS A 508 -17.16 -44.04 -1.12
C LYS A 508 -16.24 -45.18 -1.62
N LEU A 509 -14.90 -45.15 -1.52
CA LEU A 509 -14.01 -45.19 -0.33
C LEU A 509 -12.58 -45.13 -0.93
N PHE A 510 -11.61 -44.30 -0.52
CA PHE A 510 -10.27 -44.26 -1.14
C PHE A 510 -9.22 -44.87 -0.19
N ARG A 511 -8.16 -45.50 -0.72
CA ARG A 511 -7.04 -46.02 0.08
C ARG A 511 -5.76 -45.86 -0.72
N LEU A 512 -4.87 -44.92 -0.39
CA LEU A 512 -3.59 -44.79 -1.11
C LEU A 512 -2.39 -45.11 -0.21
N MET A 513 -1.37 -45.73 -0.81
CA MET A 513 -0.03 -45.93 -0.25
C MET A 513 0.95 -45.19 -1.17
N TRP A 514 1.99 -44.57 -0.60
CA TRP A 514 2.85 -43.63 -1.33
C TRP A 514 4.32 -43.70 -0.89
N LEU A 515 5.22 -43.62 -1.87
CA LEU A 515 6.63 -43.24 -1.72
C LEU A 515 6.87 -42.05 -2.66
N CYS A 516 7.43 -40.96 -2.13
CA CYS A 516 7.75 -39.75 -2.89
C CYS A 516 9.27 -39.50 -2.87
N ASN A 517 9.76 -38.75 -3.85
CA ASN A 517 11.12 -38.20 -3.94
C ASN A 517 10.99 -36.77 -4.48
N GLY A 518 11.19 -35.72 -3.66
CA GLY A 518 11.27 -34.33 -4.15
C GLY A 518 10.56 -33.27 -3.29
N ALA A 519 11.06 -32.02 -3.35
CA ALA A 519 10.83 -30.92 -2.40
C ALA A 519 9.45 -30.21 -2.49
N THR A 520 9.15 -29.43 -1.44
CA THR A 520 7.88 -28.76 -1.07
C THR A 520 6.97 -28.35 -2.25
N THR A 521 5.88 -29.10 -2.43
CA THR A 521 4.86 -28.87 -3.46
C THR A 521 3.45 -29.01 -2.89
N GLU A 522 2.55 -28.05 -3.13
CA GLU A 522 1.13 -28.25 -2.83
C GLU A 522 0.53 -29.26 -3.81
N VAL A 523 0.20 -30.45 -3.29
CA VAL A 523 -0.41 -31.54 -4.06
C VAL A 523 -1.86 -31.69 -3.62
N LEU A 524 -2.78 -31.33 -4.50
CA LEU A 524 -4.20 -31.25 -4.18
C LEU A 524 -4.96 -32.43 -4.82
N ILE A 525 -5.71 -33.18 -4.00
CA ILE A 525 -6.68 -34.18 -4.44
C ILE A 525 -8.05 -33.75 -3.92
N LEU A 526 -8.94 -33.28 -4.81
CA LEU A 526 -10.30 -32.85 -4.44
C LEU A 526 -11.38 -33.71 -5.11
N PRO A 527 -12.45 -34.07 -4.38
CA PRO A 527 -13.67 -34.57 -4.98
C PRO A 527 -14.56 -33.41 -5.49
N TYR A 528 -15.37 -33.67 -6.53
CA TYR A 528 -16.21 -32.65 -7.20
C TYR A 528 -17.69 -33.07 -7.25
N ALA A 529 -18.62 -32.12 -7.04
CA ALA A 529 -20.07 -32.30 -7.11
C ALA A 529 -20.71 -31.37 -8.17
N PRO A 530 -21.77 -31.78 -8.91
CA PRO A 530 -22.36 -30.96 -9.97
C PRO A 530 -23.62 -30.20 -9.50
N GLY A 531 -23.48 -28.88 -9.27
CA GLY A 531 -24.59 -27.94 -9.07
C GLY A 531 -24.81 -26.98 -10.26
N PRO A 532 -26.02 -26.38 -10.43
CA PRO A 532 -26.34 -25.54 -11.57
C PRO A 532 -25.53 -24.23 -11.54
N ARG A 533 -25.22 -23.69 -12.73
CA ARG A 533 -24.60 -22.37 -12.94
C ARG A 533 -25.34 -21.26 -12.15
N ARG A 534 -24.97 -21.09 -10.88
CA ARG A 534 -25.23 -19.89 -10.08
C ARG A 534 -23.89 -19.20 -9.95
N THR A 535 -23.86 -17.97 -10.45
CA THR A 535 -22.86 -16.95 -10.13
C THR A 535 -22.39 -17.12 -8.69
N TRP A 536 -21.07 -17.30 -8.50
CA TRP A 536 -20.41 -17.16 -7.21
C TRP A 536 -20.84 -15.83 -6.60
N ARG A 537 -21.86 -15.83 -5.74
CA ARG A 537 -22.06 -14.72 -4.81
C ARG A 537 -20.90 -14.83 -3.84
N SER A 538 -20.09 -13.78 -3.80
CA SER A 538 -19.18 -13.50 -2.70
C SER A 538 -19.94 -13.67 -1.37
N LEU A 539 -19.78 -14.83 -0.75
CA LEU A 539 -19.79 -14.94 0.69
C LEU A 539 -18.37 -14.59 1.10
N SER A 540 -18.13 -13.29 1.27
CA SER A 540 -17.07 -12.81 2.15
C SER A 540 -17.19 -13.57 3.47
N THR A 541 -16.15 -14.33 3.83
CA THR A 541 -16.06 -15.33 4.92
C THR A 541 -16.45 -16.78 4.56
N CYS A 542 -15.67 -17.42 3.69
CA CYS A 542 -15.28 -18.82 3.89
C CYS A 542 -13.89 -19.09 3.24
N PRO A 543 -12.86 -19.44 4.03
CA PRO A 543 -11.45 -19.44 3.61
C PRO A 543 -10.99 -20.79 3.04
N GLN A 544 -9.95 -20.74 2.20
CA GLN A 544 -8.89 -21.76 2.05
C GLN A 544 -9.31 -23.22 1.76
N PHE A 545 -8.99 -23.71 0.56
CA PHE A 545 -8.77 -25.15 0.35
C PHE A 545 -7.32 -25.38 -0.08
N ALA A 546 -6.58 -25.88 0.91
CA ALA A 546 -5.14 -26.11 0.95
C ALA A 546 -4.88 -27.49 1.56
N ILE A 547 -3.99 -28.26 0.93
CA ILE A 547 -3.20 -29.35 1.52
C ILE A 547 -1.80 -29.18 0.88
N LEU A 548 -1.05 -28.16 1.31
CA LEU A 548 0.00 -28.36 2.31
C LEU A 548 -0.09 -27.45 3.53
N LYS A 549 -1.02 -26.50 3.60
CA LYS A 549 -0.94 -25.45 4.64
C LYS A 549 -0.99 -25.96 6.08
N LYS A 550 -1.46 -27.18 6.35
CA LYS A 550 -1.47 -27.71 7.72
C LYS A 550 -0.97 -29.16 7.82
N LEU A 551 0.32 -29.31 7.50
CA LEU A 551 1.21 -30.15 8.31
C LEU A 551 1.24 -29.77 9.81
N HIS A 552 0.44 -28.79 10.27
CA HIS A 552 -0.07 -28.69 11.64
C HIS A 552 -1.29 -27.76 11.75
N ALA A 553 -2.25 -28.15 12.61
CA ALA A 553 -3.42 -27.37 12.97
C ALA A 553 -3.16 -26.23 13.97
N ASP A 554 -1.92 -25.93 14.33
CA ASP A 554 -1.58 -24.88 15.27
C ASP A 554 -0.74 -23.80 14.57
N ASN A 555 -1.04 -22.52 14.75
CA ASN A 555 -0.28 -21.40 14.17
C ASN A 555 1.15 -21.27 14.77
N SER A 556 1.64 -22.30 15.44
CA SER A 556 2.87 -22.35 16.23
C SER A 556 4.00 -23.19 15.62
N THR A 557 3.76 -23.92 14.53
CA THR A 557 4.74 -24.87 13.96
C THR A 557 5.22 -24.46 12.56
N ALA A 558 6.55 -24.36 12.43
CA ALA A 558 7.26 -24.02 11.20
C ALA A 558 6.97 -24.98 10.02
N PRO A 559 7.05 -24.51 8.76
CA PRO A 559 6.90 -25.35 7.58
C PRO A 559 7.87 -26.53 7.57
N ILE A 560 7.44 -27.68 7.03
CA ILE A 560 8.29 -28.86 6.83
C ILE A 560 8.90 -28.76 5.44
N ILE A 561 10.23 -28.70 5.40
CA ILE A 561 11.01 -28.65 4.16
C ILE A 561 11.39 -30.10 3.80
N GLY A 562 11.05 -30.54 2.60
CA GLY A 562 11.48 -31.82 2.05
C GLY A 562 12.65 -31.68 1.08
N TYR A 563 13.52 -32.67 1.05
CA TYR A 563 14.71 -32.75 0.20
C TYR A 563 14.60 -33.89 -0.83
N PRO A 564 15.38 -33.85 -1.92
CA PRO A 564 15.47 -34.98 -2.86
C PRO A 564 15.83 -36.29 -2.14
N GLY A 565 14.96 -37.31 -2.27
CA GLY A 565 15.10 -38.59 -1.59
C GLY A 565 14.14 -38.80 -0.39
N ASP A 566 13.52 -37.74 0.12
CA ASP A 566 12.56 -37.83 1.23
C ASP A 566 11.21 -38.37 0.75
N SER A 567 10.59 -39.23 1.55
CA SER A 567 9.31 -39.86 1.25
C SER A 567 8.16 -39.33 2.10
N LEU A 568 7.06 -38.93 1.47
CA LEU A 568 5.80 -38.60 2.14
C LEU A 568 4.76 -39.67 1.82
N VAL A 569 4.19 -40.27 2.86
CA VAL A 569 3.04 -41.19 2.78
C VAL A 569 1.80 -40.41 3.19
N THR A 570 0.71 -40.47 2.42
CA THR A 570 -0.58 -39.90 2.81
C THR A 570 -1.69 -40.93 2.64
N ASN A 571 -2.68 -40.89 3.54
CA ASN A 571 -3.86 -41.74 3.51
C ASN A 571 -5.09 -40.90 3.86
N PHE A 572 -5.95 -40.74 2.86
CA PHE A 572 -7.18 -39.98 2.93
C PHE A 572 -8.39 -40.92 2.95
N GLU A 573 -9.23 -40.82 3.96
CA GLU A 573 -10.44 -41.62 4.11
C GLU A 573 -11.65 -40.72 4.40
N LEU A 574 -12.66 -40.73 3.53
CA LEU A 574 -13.91 -40.01 3.74
C LEU A 574 -14.93 -40.96 4.37
N ASP A 575 -15.46 -40.60 5.53
CA ASP A 575 -16.72 -41.11 6.05
C ASP A 575 -17.92 -40.33 5.43
N VAL A 576 -18.92 -41.05 4.94
CA VAL A 576 -20.07 -40.56 4.15
C VAL A 576 -21.33 -40.56 4.97
N GLU A 577 -21.34 -41.27 6.11
CA GLU A 577 -22.46 -41.20 7.05
C GLU A 577 -22.35 -39.92 7.86
N SER A 578 -21.14 -39.59 8.32
CA SER A 578 -20.84 -38.32 8.99
C SER A 578 -20.51 -37.18 8.03
N GLY A 579 -19.99 -37.46 6.83
CA GLY A 579 -19.44 -36.43 5.93
C GLY A 579 -18.03 -35.98 6.34
N ASN A 580 -17.47 -36.59 7.37
CA ASN A 580 -16.14 -36.29 7.89
C ASN A 580 -15.09 -37.03 7.10
N TRP A 581 -13.96 -36.39 6.81
CA TRP A 581 -12.81 -37.07 6.23
C TRP A 581 -11.64 -37.06 7.21
N THR A 582 -10.80 -38.07 7.09
CA THR A 582 -9.53 -38.18 7.80
C THR A 582 -8.42 -38.12 6.77
N ASP A 583 -7.36 -37.40 7.09
CA ASP A 583 -6.10 -37.44 6.36
C ASP A 583 -5.00 -37.75 7.34
N THR A 584 -4.26 -38.80 7.04
CA THR A 584 -3.16 -39.30 7.84
C THR A 584 -1.93 -39.32 6.98
N TRP A 585 -0.91 -38.58 7.37
CA TRP A 585 0.33 -38.50 6.62
C TRP A 585 1.54 -38.83 7.49
N ARG A 586 2.62 -39.28 6.84
CA ARG A 586 3.90 -39.64 7.44
C ARG A 586 5.03 -39.19 6.53
N PHE A 587 5.84 -38.27 7.02
CA PHE A 587 7.06 -37.84 6.34
C PHE A 587 8.26 -38.67 6.82
N MET A 588 9.09 -39.13 5.88
CA MET A 588 10.24 -40.01 6.10
C MET A 588 11.46 -39.40 5.38
N PRO A 589 12.33 -38.68 6.09
CA PRO A 589 13.54 -38.12 5.49
C PRO A 589 14.52 -39.22 5.06
N ASN A 590 15.28 -38.98 4.00
CA ASN A 590 16.41 -39.83 3.62
C ASN A 590 17.62 -39.55 4.55
N ASN A 591 18.39 -40.58 4.89
CA ASN A 591 19.51 -40.52 5.85
C ASN A 591 20.67 -39.58 5.45
N THR A 592 20.60 -38.91 4.30
CA THR A 592 21.60 -37.95 3.80
C THR A 592 21.29 -36.49 4.17
N GLY A 593 20.12 -36.19 4.75
CA GLY A 593 19.75 -34.84 5.23
C GLY A 593 20.02 -34.64 6.72
N LEU A 594 20.64 -33.51 7.08
CA LEU A 594 20.86 -33.08 8.47
C LEU A 594 19.53 -32.93 9.22
N ASN A 595 19.08 -33.98 9.93
CA ASN A 595 18.33 -33.99 11.22
C ASN A 595 17.34 -35.18 11.31
N PRO A 596 17.69 -36.32 11.95
CA PRO A 596 16.87 -37.53 11.98
C PRO A 596 15.64 -37.50 12.92
N GLN A 597 15.32 -36.37 13.57
CA GLN A 597 14.33 -36.32 14.66
C GLN A 597 13.07 -35.48 14.37
N ARG A 598 12.43 -35.69 13.22
CA ARG A 598 11.02 -35.27 13.02
C ARG A 598 10.18 -36.43 12.47
N TYR A 599 9.73 -37.30 13.37
CA TYR A 599 8.54 -38.10 13.12
C TYR A 599 7.33 -37.29 13.58
N SER A 600 6.49 -36.84 12.65
CA SER A 600 5.17 -36.31 12.97
C SER A 600 4.12 -37.33 12.54
N ASN A 601 3.28 -37.74 13.49
CA ASN A 601 2.03 -38.44 13.20
C ASN A 601 0.96 -37.35 12.99
N GLY A 602 0.34 -37.33 11.81
CA GLY A 602 -0.76 -36.42 11.49
C GLY A 602 -1.98 -36.62 12.39
N GLY A 603 -2.66 -35.52 12.72
CA GLY A 603 -3.89 -35.48 13.51
C GLY A 603 -5.16 -35.59 12.67
N VAL A 604 -6.28 -35.88 13.32
CA VAL A 604 -7.62 -35.92 12.71
C VAL A 604 -8.17 -34.50 12.60
N VAL A 605 -8.67 -34.13 11.42
CA VAL A 605 -9.35 -32.84 11.19
C VAL A 605 -10.81 -33.12 10.84
N ASP A 606 -11.74 -32.60 11.65
CA ASP A 606 -13.18 -32.68 11.38
C ASP A 606 -13.63 -31.39 10.68
N LEU A 607 -13.72 -31.43 9.35
CA LEU A 607 -14.25 -30.35 8.53
C LEU A 607 -15.20 -30.96 7.51
N GLY A 608 -16.47 -31.14 7.90
CA GLY A 608 -17.51 -31.66 7.02
C GLY A 608 -17.63 -30.88 5.71
N PHE A 609 -17.89 -31.58 4.60
CA PHE A 609 -18.20 -30.94 3.32
C PHE A 609 -19.53 -30.15 3.43
N PRO A 610 -19.58 -28.85 3.08
CA PRO A 610 -20.75 -28.01 3.36
C PRO A 610 -22.05 -28.39 2.64
N ASP A 611 -22.04 -29.28 1.64
CA ASP A 611 -23.24 -29.65 0.89
C ASP A 611 -23.25 -31.15 0.56
N GLN A 612 -24.37 -31.82 0.86
CA GLN A 612 -24.56 -33.27 0.73
C GLN A 612 -24.71 -33.78 -0.72
N GLU A 613 -23.89 -33.32 -1.66
CA GLU A 613 -23.96 -33.76 -3.06
C GLU A 613 -23.05 -34.96 -3.37
N ASN A 614 -23.30 -35.61 -4.52
CA ASN A 614 -22.62 -36.84 -4.93
C ASN A 614 -21.23 -36.54 -5.50
N LEU A 615 -20.19 -37.13 -4.93
CA LEU A 615 -18.83 -37.08 -5.45
C LEU A 615 -18.66 -38.11 -6.58
N TRP A 616 -18.23 -37.65 -7.75
CA TRP A 616 -18.16 -38.47 -8.98
C TRP A 616 -16.82 -38.37 -9.73
N MET A 617 -15.86 -37.65 -9.16
CA MET A 617 -14.56 -37.42 -9.76
C MET A 617 -13.45 -37.38 -8.71
N ALA A 618 -12.28 -37.91 -9.07
CA ALA A 618 -11.03 -37.72 -8.36
C ALA A 618 -10.05 -36.97 -9.25
N SER A 619 -9.38 -35.96 -8.71
CA SER A 619 -8.36 -35.19 -9.42
C SER A 619 -7.00 -35.44 -8.78
N PHE A 620 -5.99 -35.70 -9.60
CA PHE A 620 -4.61 -35.84 -9.18
C PHE A 620 -3.81 -34.74 -9.88
N GLY A 621 -3.22 -33.81 -9.13
CA GLY A 621 -2.65 -32.62 -9.76
C GLY A 621 -1.63 -31.84 -8.94
N ILE A 622 -0.80 -31.07 -9.64
CA ILE A 622 0.03 -30.00 -9.08
C ILE A 622 -0.72 -28.69 -9.30
N ILE A 623 -0.86 -27.88 -8.25
CA ILE A 623 -1.46 -26.55 -8.32
C ILE A 623 -0.48 -25.58 -7.66
N LEU A 624 -0.09 -24.54 -8.39
CA LEU A 624 0.74 -23.47 -7.86
C LEU A 624 -0.15 -22.32 -7.40
N GLU A 625 0.18 -21.74 -6.25
CA GLU A 625 -0.46 -20.52 -5.77
C GLU A 625 0.24 -19.29 -6.34
N GLN A 626 -0.53 -18.23 -6.64
CA GLN A 626 -0.01 -16.94 -7.10
C GLN A 626 0.85 -17.05 -8.39
N ASN A 627 2.04 -16.45 -8.41
CA ASN A 627 3.02 -16.49 -9.50
C ASN A 627 4.03 -17.65 -9.34
N GLY A 628 3.68 -18.74 -8.64
CA GLY A 628 4.59 -19.86 -8.46
C GLY A 628 4.99 -20.52 -9.78
N THR A 629 6.25 -20.91 -9.90
CA THR A 629 6.82 -21.62 -11.06
C THR A 629 7.13 -23.08 -10.70
N TRP A 630 6.78 -24.02 -11.57
CA TRP A 630 7.25 -25.40 -11.45
C TRP A 630 8.72 -25.42 -11.85
N ASP A 631 9.65 -25.56 -10.90
CA ASP A 631 11.12 -25.58 -11.08
C ASP A 631 11.80 -26.81 -10.40
N PHE A 632 11.00 -27.67 -9.78
CA PHE A 632 11.43 -28.81 -8.96
C PHE A 632 11.51 -30.15 -9.72
N GLY A 633 11.54 -30.10 -11.06
CA GLY A 633 11.68 -31.28 -11.92
C GLY A 633 10.47 -32.24 -11.91
N PRO A 634 10.57 -33.39 -12.60
CA PRO A 634 9.47 -34.34 -12.74
C PRO A 634 9.10 -34.97 -11.40
N GLN A 635 7.80 -35.06 -11.13
CA GLN A 635 7.29 -35.64 -9.89
C GLN A 635 6.82 -37.06 -10.13
N THR A 636 7.38 -38.01 -9.39
CA THR A 636 7.08 -39.44 -9.54
C THR A 636 6.39 -39.99 -8.32
N TRP A 637 5.45 -40.86 -8.61
CA TRP A 637 4.45 -41.33 -7.71
C TRP A 637 4.23 -42.83 -7.89
N THR A 638 4.02 -43.57 -6.82
CA THR A 638 3.97 -45.05 -6.85
C THR A 638 2.89 -45.60 -5.92
N ASP A 639 2.43 -46.83 -6.18
CA ASP A 639 1.45 -47.57 -5.38
C ASP A 639 0.08 -46.87 -5.15
N ILE A 640 -0.36 -46.14 -6.16
CA ILE A 640 -1.59 -45.36 -6.13
C ILE A 640 -2.79 -46.31 -6.23
N THR A 641 -3.69 -46.28 -5.23
CA THR A 641 -4.95 -47.03 -5.26
C THR A 641 -6.15 -46.12 -5.06
N ILE A 642 -7.00 -46.01 -6.06
CA ILE A 642 -8.24 -45.25 -6.01
C ILE A 642 -9.37 -46.26 -5.82
N THR A 643 -10.28 -46.06 -4.87
CA THR A 643 -11.43 -46.96 -4.71
C THR A 643 -12.73 -46.14 -4.81
N ALA A 644 -13.72 -46.66 -5.51
CA ALA A 644 -14.98 -45.99 -5.81
C ALA A 644 -16.14 -46.95 -5.57
N ASN A 645 -17.27 -46.44 -5.07
CA ASN A 645 -18.49 -47.23 -4.95
C ASN A 645 -19.20 -47.30 -6.30
N SER A 646 -18.60 -48.07 -7.19
CA SER A 646 -19.04 -48.30 -8.54
C SER A 646 -18.79 -49.75 -8.85
N THR A 647 -19.79 -50.43 -9.41
CA THR A 647 -19.64 -51.79 -9.97
C THR A 647 -18.93 -51.79 -11.32
N ASP A 648 -18.61 -50.60 -11.84
CA ASP A 648 -17.85 -50.38 -13.05
C ASP A 648 -16.43 -49.91 -12.70
N ALA A 649 -15.41 -50.61 -13.22
CA ALA A 649 -13.99 -50.27 -13.05
C ALA A 649 -13.38 -49.64 -14.32
N THR A 650 -14.15 -49.43 -15.40
CA THR A 650 -13.66 -48.89 -16.68
C THR A 650 -13.20 -47.42 -16.57
N TRP A 651 -13.64 -46.70 -15.53
CA TRP A 651 -13.14 -45.36 -15.22
C TRP A 651 -11.64 -45.33 -14.91
N CYS A 652 -11.04 -46.47 -14.54
CA CYS A 652 -9.62 -46.57 -14.20
C CYS A 652 -8.71 -46.41 -15.43
N THR A 653 -9.16 -46.82 -16.62
CA THR A 653 -8.27 -46.97 -17.78
C THR A 653 -8.19 -45.74 -18.68
N SER A 654 -8.97 -44.68 -18.39
CA SER A 654 -9.11 -43.50 -19.28
C SER A 654 -9.17 -42.17 -18.52
N PRO A 655 -8.09 -41.74 -17.81
CA PRO A 655 -8.06 -40.44 -17.16
C PRO A 655 -8.12 -39.28 -18.15
N GLN A 656 -8.77 -38.20 -17.75
CA GLN A 656 -8.87 -36.95 -18.50
C GLN A 656 -7.77 -35.97 -18.07
N ILE A 657 -7.19 -35.24 -19.01
CA ILE A 657 -6.15 -34.23 -18.78
C ILE A 657 -6.82 -32.86 -18.59
N GLY A 658 -6.35 -32.07 -17.63
CA GLY A 658 -6.90 -30.75 -17.30
C GLY A 658 -6.31 -29.55 -18.04
N SER A 659 -5.22 -29.73 -18.81
CA SER A 659 -4.51 -28.68 -19.57
C SER A 659 -3.76 -29.29 -20.76
N ASP A 660 -3.66 -28.57 -21.88
CA ASP A 660 -3.04 -29.04 -23.13
C ASP A 660 -1.49 -29.06 -23.08
N THR A 661 -0.87 -28.41 -22.08
CA THR A 661 0.59 -28.36 -21.87
C THR A 661 1.10 -29.41 -20.86
N PHE A 662 0.23 -30.33 -20.44
CA PHE A 662 0.50 -31.25 -19.34
C PHE A 662 0.97 -32.64 -19.82
N ASN A 663 2.25 -32.93 -19.62
CA ASN A 663 2.86 -34.23 -19.93
C ASN A 663 2.97 -35.13 -18.69
N TYR A 664 2.67 -36.41 -18.84
CA TYR A 664 2.83 -37.41 -17.79
C TYR A 664 3.13 -38.80 -18.38
N THR A 665 3.76 -39.67 -17.60
CA THR A 665 3.94 -41.09 -17.90
C THR A 665 3.31 -41.92 -16.79
N MET A 666 2.51 -42.93 -17.14
CA MET A 666 1.79 -43.73 -16.15
C MET A 666 1.88 -45.21 -16.50
N SER A 667 2.07 -46.07 -15.49
CA SER A 667 1.93 -47.51 -15.62
C SER A 667 0.48 -47.85 -15.98
N GLU A 668 0.26 -48.95 -16.71
CA GLU A 668 -1.09 -49.42 -17.06
C GLU A 668 -1.99 -49.52 -15.82
N PRO A 669 -3.08 -48.72 -15.74
CA PRO A 669 -3.99 -48.76 -14.60
C PRO A 669 -4.76 -50.08 -14.55
N GLN A 670 -4.83 -50.68 -13.36
CA GLN A 670 -5.51 -51.94 -13.13
C GLN A 670 -6.83 -51.69 -12.39
N GLY A 671 -7.92 -51.71 -13.15
CA GLY A 671 -9.28 -51.61 -12.64
C GLY A 671 -9.81 -52.98 -12.19
N ASN A 672 -10.25 -53.12 -10.93
CA ASN A 672 -10.84 -54.35 -10.39
C ASN A 672 -12.17 -54.06 -9.70
N VAL A 673 -13.19 -54.89 -9.93
CA VAL A 673 -14.45 -54.84 -9.18
C VAL A 673 -14.35 -55.78 -7.98
N THR A 674 -14.56 -55.25 -6.78
CA THR A 674 -14.57 -56.05 -5.55
C THR A 674 -15.93 -56.71 -5.33
N ALA A 675 -15.95 -57.81 -4.58
CA ALA A 675 -17.18 -58.55 -4.27
C ALA A 675 -18.22 -57.72 -3.49
N ASN A 676 -17.83 -56.59 -2.90
CA ASN A 676 -18.67 -55.73 -2.06
C ASN A 676 -19.33 -54.57 -2.84
N GLY A 677 -19.32 -54.59 -4.17
CA GLY A 677 -19.96 -53.57 -5.01
C GLY A 677 -19.13 -52.30 -5.23
N THR A 678 -17.85 -52.30 -4.85
CA THR A 678 -16.91 -51.21 -5.14
C THR A 678 -15.96 -51.61 -6.28
N SER A 679 -15.31 -50.63 -6.89
CA SER A 679 -14.23 -50.83 -7.85
C SER A 679 -12.96 -50.14 -7.34
N THR A 680 -11.82 -50.73 -7.62
CA THR A 680 -10.51 -50.17 -7.33
C THR A 680 -9.76 -49.90 -8.63
N CYS A 681 -8.90 -48.90 -8.63
CA CYS A 681 -7.97 -48.57 -9.69
C CYS A 681 -6.58 -48.49 -9.09
N TYR A 682 -5.72 -49.43 -9.44
CA TYR A 682 -4.33 -49.45 -9.01
C TYR A 682 -3.42 -48.93 -10.12
N ILE A 683 -2.51 -48.02 -9.78
CA ILE A 683 -1.51 -47.47 -10.68
C ILE A 683 -0.15 -47.63 -9.98
N ALA A 684 0.68 -48.52 -10.51
CA ALA A 684 1.98 -48.84 -9.94
C ALA A 684 2.95 -47.65 -9.95
N LYS A 685 2.91 -46.83 -11.02
CA LYS A 685 3.76 -45.65 -11.17
C LYS A 685 3.09 -44.56 -12.01
N LEU A 686 3.18 -43.31 -11.58
CA LEU A 686 2.76 -42.13 -12.31
C LEU A 686 3.86 -41.08 -12.19
N THR A 687 4.23 -40.41 -13.27
CA THR A 687 5.22 -39.34 -13.25
C THR A 687 4.67 -38.17 -14.05
N PHE A 688 4.56 -37.00 -13.43
CA PHE A 688 4.29 -35.76 -14.16
C PHE A 688 5.61 -35.22 -14.64
N GLN A 689 5.67 -34.94 -15.94
CA GLN A 689 6.87 -34.42 -16.58
C GLN A 689 6.92 -32.91 -16.40
N TYR A 690 8.11 -32.42 -16.12
CA TYR A 690 8.39 -30.99 -16.06
C TYR A 690 8.00 -30.31 -17.39
N PRO A 691 7.23 -29.21 -17.38
CA PRO A 691 6.91 -28.48 -18.59
C PRO A 691 8.17 -27.71 -19.04
N GLU A 692 8.84 -28.19 -20.10
CA GLU A 692 9.94 -27.42 -20.70
C GLU A 692 9.39 -26.09 -21.25
N PRO A 693 10.07 -24.96 -21.04
CA PRO A 693 9.69 -23.70 -21.65
C PRO A 693 9.74 -23.85 -23.19
N SER A 694 8.67 -23.43 -23.88
CA SER A 694 8.61 -23.45 -25.34
C SER A 694 9.75 -22.62 -25.93
N THR A 695 10.53 -23.22 -26.82
CA THR A 695 11.74 -22.65 -27.45
C THR A 695 11.46 -21.59 -28.53
N ASP A 696 10.34 -20.88 -28.48
CA ASP A 696 9.95 -19.94 -29.54
C ASP A 696 10.46 -18.49 -29.36
N ASP A 697 11.25 -18.20 -28.31
CA ASP A 697 11.77 -16.84 -28.01
C ASP A 697 13.32 -16.75 -27.94
N ALA A 698 14.04 -17.56 -28.73
CA ALA A 698 15.50 -17.43 -28.84
C ALA A 698 15.95 -17.38 -30.31
N ASP A 699 15.90 -16.19 -30.91
CA ASP A 699 16.68 -15.91 -32.11
C ASP A 699 17.24 -14.47 -32.11
N SER A 700 18.48 -14.35 -32.58
CA SER A 700 19.35 -13.15 -32.70
C SER A 700 20.15 -12.67 -31.46
N SER A 701 21.21 -13.42 -31.13
CA SER A 701 22.53 -12.77 -31.01
C SER A 701 23.62 -13.75 -31.45
N ASP A 702 24.20 -13.41 -32.60
CA ASP A 702 25.25 -14.12 -33.32
C ASP A 702 26.59 -13.68 -32.71
N ASP A 703 27.19 -14.52 -31.86
CA ASP A 703 28.56 -14.35 -31.38
C ASP A 703 29.41 -15.53 -31.90
N SER A 704 30.15 -15.25 -32.98
CA SER A 704 31.31 -16.05 -33.37
C SER A 704 32.57 -15.39 -32.82
N PRO A 705 33.53 -16.18 -32.29
CA PRO A 705 34.72 -15.65 -31.62
C PRO A 705 35.83 -15.39 -32.64
N ASP A 706 36.56 -14.29 -32.49
CA ASP A 706 37.88 -14.19 -33.11
C ASP A 706 38.95 -13.64 -32.17
N ASN A 707 40.09 -14.31 -32.25
CA ASN A 707 41.33 -14.09 -31.52
C ASN A 707 42.07 -12.87 -32.08
N SER A 708 42.73 -12.10 -31.22
CA SER A 708 44.17 -11.81 -31.41
C SER A 708 44.75 -11.03 -30.23
N ASN A 709 45.91 -11.53 -29.79
CA ASN A 709 46.92 -10.86 -28.99
C ASN A 709 47.15 -9.40 -29.42
N ASP A 710 47.46 -8.53 -28.45
CA ASP A 710 48.75 -7.84 -28.51
C ASP A 710 49.19 -7.32 -27.14
N THR A 711 50.49 -7.47 -26.94
CA THR A 711 51.29 -7.18 -25.77
C THR A 711 51.76 -5.72 -25.73
N ASP A 712 52.04 -5.28 -24.50
CA ASP A 712 53.28 -4.62 -24.08
C ASP A 712 53.31 -3.12 -23.77
N SER A 713 54.10 -2.86 -22.72
CA SER A 713 54.77 -1.61 -22.31
C SER A 713 53.93 -0.45 -21.78
N SER A 714 54.36 0.38 -20.84
CA SER A 714 55.34 0.39 -19.73
C SER A 714 55.29 1.84 -19.19
N ASP A 715 55.76 2.04 -17.96
CA ASP A 715 56.25 3.32 -17.40
C ASP A 715 55.21 4.40 -17.03
N ASP A 716 55.37 5.22 -15.98
CA ASP A 716 56.19 5.24 -14.77
C ASP A 716 55.74 6.52 -13.99
N SER A 717 56.08 6.62 -12.71
CA SER A 717 56.23 7.86 -11.90
C SER A 717 54.96 8.66 -11.53
N SER A 718 54.51 8.61 -10.27
CA SER A 718 54.91 9.44 -9.10
C SER A 718 54.27 10.84 -9.08
N ASP A 719 53.37 11.09 -8.14
CA ASP A 719 53.68 11.91 -6.96
C ASP A 719 52.44 12.13 -6.09
N ALA A 720 52.71 12.16 -4.79
CA ALA A 720 51.76 12.42 -3.72
C ALA A 720 51.38 13.90 -3.67
N ASP A 721 50.14 14.19 -3.27
CA ASP A 721 49.98 15.18 -2.20
C ASP A 721 48.71 14.93 -1.37
N SER A 722 48.92 15.07 -0.07
CA SER A 722 48.00 14.85 1.02
C SER A 722 47.19 16.10 1.35
N SER A 723 45.91 15.93 1.72
CA SER A 723 45.33 16.74 2.79
C SER A 723 44.17 16.00 3.49
N ASP A 724 44.45 15.67 4.75
CA ASP A 724 43.49 15.33 5.79
C ASP A 724 42.51 16.49 6.06
N TYR A 725 41.26 16.19 6.46
CA TYR A 725 40.74 16.46 7.81
C TYR A 725 39.22 16.16 7.93
N VAL A 726 38.91 15.15 8.76
CA VAL A 726 37.98 15.17 9.92
C VAL A 726 36.47 15.35 9.72
N ASP A 727 35.78 14.20 9.83
CA ASP A 727 34.72 13.84 10.80
C ASP A 727 34.10 14.94 11.70
N SER A 728 32.78 15.11 11.63
CA SER A 728 32.00 15.60 12.76
C SER A 728 30.55 15.11 12.68
N SER A 729 30.22 14.26 13.66
CA SER A 729 28.90 13.84 14.07
C SER A 729 28.10 14.97 14.76
N ASP A 730 26.79 14.71 14.85
CA ASP A 730 25.81 15.21 15.83
C ASP A 730 25.33 16.67 15.75
N ASP A 731 24.01 16.84 15.54
CA ASP A 731 23.17 17.49 16.54
C ASP A 731 21.67 17.21 16.30
N TYR A 732 21.06 16.49 17.26
CA TYR A 732 19.62 16.41 17.50
C TYR A 732 19.30 17.36 18.66
N ALA A 733 18.37 18.30 18.48
CA ALA A 733 17.83 19.13 19.57
C ALA A 733 16.31 19.27 19.45
N TYR A 734 15.66 18.59 20.40
CA TYR A 734 14.34 18.74 21.04
C TYR A 734 13.19 19.51 20.36
#